data_AF-A0AB74M8D9-F1
#
_entry.id   AF-A0AB74M8D9-F1
#
_cell.length_a   1.000
_cell.length_b   1.000
_cell.length_c   1.000
_cell.angle_alpha   90.00
_cell.angle_beta   90.00
_cell.angle_gamma   90.00
#
_symmetry.space_group_name_H-M   'P 1'
#
loop_
_entity.id
_entity.type
_entity.pdbx_description
1 polymer ?
#
loop_
_entity_poly.entity_id
_entity_poly.type
_entity_poly.pdbx_seq_one_letter_code
_entity_poly.pdbx_strand_id
1 'polypeptide(L)'
;DRFGRTLTYRREAAGDLAGEITGVTDGAGREFRLVLTTQAQRAEEARTSSLSSSDSSRPLSASAFPDTLPGTEYGPDRGIRLSAVWLMHDPAYPESLPAAPLVRYTYTEAGELLAVYDRSNTQVRAFTYDAQHPGRMVAHRYAGRPEMRYRYDDTGRVVEQLNPAGLSYRYLYEQDRITVTDSLNRREVLHTEGGAGLKRVVKKELADGSVTRSGYDAAGRLTAQTDAAGRRTEYGLNVVSGDITDITTPDGRETKFYYNDGNQLTAVVSPDGLESRREYDEPGRLVSETSRSGETVRYRYDDAHSELPATTTDATGSTRQMTWSRYGQLLAFTDCSGYQTRYEYDRFGQMTAVHREEGISLYRRYDNRGRLTSVKDAQGRETRYEYNAAGDLTAVITPDGNRSETQYDAWGKAVSTTQGGLTRSMEYDAAGRVISLTNENGSHSVFSYDALDRLVQQGGFDGRTQRYHYDLTGKLTQSEDEGLVILWYYDESDRITHRTVNGEPAEQWQYDGHGWLTDISHLSEGHRVAVHYGYDDKGRLTGECQTVENPETGELLWQHETKHAYNEQGLANRVTPDSLPPVEWLTYGSGYLAGMKLGGTPLVEYTRDRLHRETVRSFGSMAGSNAAYELTSTYTPAGQLQSQHLNSLVYDRDYGWSDNGDLVRISGPRQTREYGYSATGRLESVRTLAPDLDIRIPYATDPAGNRLPDPELHPDSTLTVWPDNRIAEDAHYVYRHDEYGRLTEKTDRIPAGVIRTDDERTHHYHYDSQHRLVFYTRIQHGEPLVESRYLYDPLGRRMAKRVWRRERDLTGWMSLSRKPEVTWYGWDGDRLTTVQTDTTRIQTVYEPGSFTPLIRVETENGEREKAQRRSLAETLQQEGSENGHGVVFPAELVRLLDRLEEEIRADRVSSESRAWLAQCGLTVEQLARQVEPEYTPARK
;
A
#
# COMPACT_ATOMS: atom_id res chain seq x y z
N ASP A 1 0.14 -25.51 -28.21
CA ASP A 1 1.13 -24.51 -27.77
C ASP A 1 2.45 -25.25 -27.52
N ARG A 2 3.46 -24.57 -26.98
CA ARG A 2 4.76 -25.19 -26.63
C ARG A 2 4.70 -26.16 -25.44
N PHE A 3 3.52 -26.37 -24.85
CA PHE A 3 3.27 -27.23 -23.70
C PHE A 3 2.36 -28.41 -24.07
N GLY A 4 2.25 -28.73 -25.36
CA GLY A 4 1.47 -29.86 -25.88
C GLY A 4 -0.05 -29.71 -25.78
N ARG A 5 -0.56 -28.56 -25.32
CA ARG A 5 -2.01 -28.31 -25.28
C ARG A 5 -2.48 -27.87 -26.65
N THR A 6 -3.63 -28.39 -27.08
CA THR A 6 -4.20 -28.09 -28.38
C THR A 6 -5.56 -27.44 -28.22
N LEU A 7 -5.87 -26.49 -29.12
CA LEU A 7 -7.25 -26.10 -29.37
C LEU A 7 -7.71 -26.87 -30.60
N THR A 8 -8.66 -27.77 -30.41
CA THR A 8 -9.20 -28.57 -31.51
C THR A 8 -10.50 -27.93 -31.98
N TYR A 9 -10.52 -27.47 -33.22
CA TYR A 9 -11.69 -26.86 -33.84
C TYR A 9 -12.44 -27.90 -34.65
N ARG A 10 -13.71 -28.12 -34.31
CA ARG A 10 -14.63 -28.96 -35.08
C ARG A 10 -15.32 -28.08 -36.12
N ARG A 11 -15.14 -28.42 -37.39
CA ARG A 11 -15.81 -27.74 -38.51
C ARG A 11 -16.98 -28.57 -39.01
N GLU A 12 -18.06 -27.90 -39.40
CA GLU A 12 -19.22 -28.56 -40.01
C GLU A 12 -18.87 -29.13 -41.38
N ALA A 13 -19.31 -30.35 -41.68
CA ALA A 13 -18.87 -31.09 -42.86
C ALA A 13 -19.71 -30.81 -44.11
N ALA A 14 -21.00 -30.47 -43.95
CA ALA A 14 -21.95 -30.30 -45.04
C ALA A 14 -23.10 -29.35 -44.65
N GLY A 15 -23.87 -28.89 -45.65
CA GLY A 15 -24.99 -27.97 -45.46
C GLY A 15 -24.56 -26.50 -45.42
N ASP A 16 -25.47 -25.63 -44.99
CA ASP A 16 -25.31 -24.16 -45.07
C ASP A 16 -24.19 -23.60 -44.16
N LEU A 17 -23.72 -24.40 -43.20
CA LEU A 17 -22.63 -24.05 -42.29
C LEU A 17 -21.30 -24.75 -42.66
N ALA A 18 -21.22 -25.42 -43.82
CA ALA A 18 -20.04 -26.20 -44.20
C ALA A 18 -18.74 -25.38 -44.12
N GLY A 19 -17.77 -25.93 -43.40
CA GLY A 19 -16.47 -25.30 -43.14
C GLY A 19 -16.44 -24.38 -41.92
N GLU A 20 -17.58 -24.00 -41.32
CA GLU A 20 -17.63 -23.14 -40.13
C GLU A 20 -17.30 -23.91 -38.85
N ILE A 21 -16.74 -23.21 -37.85
CA ILE A 21 -16.38 -23.80 -36.55
C ILE A 21 -17.63 -23.91 -35.67
N THR A 22 -18.10 -25.14 -35.42
CA THR A 22 -19.29 -25.44 -34.61
C THR A 22 -18.96 -26.05 -33.26
N GLY A 23 -17.69 -26.39 -33.02
CA GLY A 23 -17.22 -26.84 -31.71
C GLY A 23 -15.76 -26.52 -31.47
N VAL A 24 -15.41 -26.37 -30.20
CA VAL A 24 -14.04 -26.14 -29.73
C VAL A 24 -13.78 -27.08 -28.57
N THR A 25 -12.70 -27.85 -28.64
CA THR A 25 -12.16 -28.55 -27.48
C THR A 25 -10.93 -27.80 -27.01
N ASP A 26 -10.92 -27.38 -25.76
CA ASP A 26 -9.77 -26.68 -25.18
C ASP A 26 -8.64 -27.62 -24.76
N GLY A 27 -7.49 -27.03 -24.42
CA GLY A 27 -6.31 -27.77 -24.01
C GLY A 27 -6.47 -28.58 -22.72
N ALA A 28 -7.55 -28.34 -21.97
CA ALA A 28 -7.90 -29.10 -20.79
C ALA A 28 -8.95 -30.20 -21.07
N GLY A 29 -9.44 -30.31 -22.31
CA GLY A 29 -10.40 -31.32 -22.75
C GLY A 29 -11.87 -30.93 -22.57
N ARG A 30 -12.18 -29.67 -22.23
CA ARG A 30 -13.58 -29.20 -22.21
C ARG A 30 -14.08 -29.04 -23.63
N GLU A 31 -15.26 -29.56 -23.91
CA GLU A 31 -15.89 -29.43 -25.22
C GLU A 31 -16.97 -28.36 -25.19
N PHE A 32 -16.83 -27.38 -26.08
CA PHE A 32 -17.79 -26.32 -26.28
C PHE A 32 -18.51 -26.52 -27.61
N ARG A 33 -19.83 -26.38 -27.60
CA ARG A 33 -20.64 -26.29 -28.83
C ARG A 33 -20.95 -24.83 -29.10
N LEU A 34 -20.59 -24.39 -30.31
CA LEU A 34 -20.89 -23.07 -30.85
C LEU A 34 -22.16 -23.20 -31.71
N VAL A 35 -23.26 -22.60 -31.26
CA VAL A 35 -24.52 -22.61 -32.01
C VAL A 35 -24.49 -21.47 -33.00
N LEU A 36 -24.37 -21.79 -34.29
CA LEU A 36 -24.36 -20.80 -35.36
C LEU A 36 -25.75 -20.67 -35.98
N THR A 37 -26.08 -19.49 -36.48
CA THR A 37 -27.30 -19.21 -37.25
C THR A 37 -26.92 -18.59 -38.60
N THR A 38 -27.62 -18.95 -39.66
CA THR A 38 -27.47 -18.33 -40.99
C THR A 38 -28.41 -17.14 -41.16
N GLN A 39 -28.14 -16.30 -42.16
CA GLN A 39 -29.02 -15.17 -42.48
C GLN A 39 -30.41 -15.63 -42.94
N ALA A 40 -30.47 -16.66 -43.79
CA ALA A 40 -31.73 -17.24 -44.24
C ALA A 40 -32.57 -17.81 -43.07
N GLN A 41 -31.93 -18.49 -42.10
CA GLN A 41 -32.61 -18.97 -40.89
C GLN A 41 -33.20 -17.82 -40.07
N ARG A 42 -32.42 -16.77 -39.82
CA ARG A 42 -32.90 -15.59 -39.09
C ARG A 42 -34.02 -14.87 -39.83
N ALA A 43 -33.93 -14.75 -41.16
CA ALA A 43 -34.96 -14.14 -41.98
C ALA A 43 -36.28 -14.93 -41.94
N GLU A 44 -36.22 -16.27 -41.97
CA GLU A 44 -37.39 -17.14 -41.86
C GLU A 44 -38.02 -17.12 -40.46
N GLU A 45 -37.21 -17.16 -39.40
CA GLU A 45 -37.67 -17.01 -38.01
C GLU A 45 -38.40 -15.67 -37.80
N ALA A 46 -37.88 -14.59 -38.40
CA ALA A 46 -38.51 -13.28 -38.33
C ALA A 46 -39.86 -13.24 -39.08
N ARG A 47 -39.95 -13.86 -40.27
CA ARG A 47 -41.22 -13.99 -41.03
C ARG A 47 -42.27 -14.76 -40.25
N THR A 48 -41.92 -15.93 -39.69
CA THR A 48 -42.84 -16.76 -38.91
C THR A 48 -43.28 -16.07 -37.60
N SER A 49 -42.38 -15.32 -36.95
CA SER A 49 -42.72 -14.49 -35.79
C SER A 49 -43.65 -13.33 -36.17
N SER A 50 -43.47 -12.72 -37.34
CA SER A 50 -44.35 -11.64 -37.83
C SER A 50 -45.78 -12.11 -38.14
N LEU A 51 -45.93 -13.36 -38.59
CA LEU A 51 -47.21 -13.99 -38.91
C LEU A 51 -48.02 -14.43 -37.67
N SER A 52 -47.37 -14.57 -36.51
CA SER A 52 -47.98 -14.98 -35.24
C SER A 52 -48.31 -13.80 -34.29
N SER A 53 -47.87 -12.59 -34.62
CA SER A 53 -48.26 -11.36 -33.92
C SER A 53 -49.60 -10.83 -34.46
N SER A 54 -50.60 -10.69 -33.59
CA SER A 54 -51.98 -10.32 -33.96
C SER A 54 -52.19 -8.84 -34.29
N ASP A 55 -51.13 -8.04 -34.38
CA ASP A 55 -51.24 -6.57 -34.37
C ASP A 55 -50.47 -5.84 -35.49
N SER A 56 -50.28 -6.44 -36.67
CA SER A 56 -49.75 -5.70 -37.82
C SER A 56 -50.50 -5.93 -39.13
N SER A 57 -51.30 -4.93 -39.52
CA SER A 57 -51.83 -4.77 -40.86
C SER A 57 -50.78 -4.06 -41.74
N ARG A 58 -49.88 -4.80 -42.40
CA ARG A 58 -49.04 -4.28 -43.49
C ARG A 58 -49.05 -5.21 -44.72
N PRO A 59 -49.02 -4.68 -45.96
CA PRO A 59 -49.21 -5.48 -47.17
C PRO A 59 -47.98 -6.34 -47.51
N LEU A 60 -48.25 -7.55 -48.00
CA LEU A 60 -47.30 -8.52 -48.56
C LEU A 60 -46.76 -8.06 -49.93
N SER A 61 -45.76 -7.16 -49.97
CA SER A 61 -44.95 -6.98 -51.17
C SER A 61 -43.56 -6.43 -50.84
N ALA A 62 -42.52 -7.20 -51.24
CA ALA A 62 -41.10 -7.11 -50.89
C ALA A 62 -40.77 -7.56 -49.45
N SER A 63 -40.07 -8.69 -49.34
CA SER A 63 -39.53 -9.19 -48.07
C SER A 63 -38.67 -8.10 -47.41
N ALA A 64 -39.05 -7.61 -46.23
CA ALA A 64 -38.22 -6.71 -45.42
C ALA A 64 -36.96 -7.42 -44.85
N PHE A 65 -36.91 -8.75 -44.96
CA PHE A 65 -35.86 -9.60 -44.40
C PHE A 65 -35.02 -10.20 -45.55
N PRO A 66 -33.81 -9.69 -45.83
CA PRO A 66 -33.00 -10.21 -46.91
C PRO A 66 -32.42 -11.59 -46.53
N ASP A 67 -32.53 -12.56 -47.45
CA ASP A 67 -31.96 -13.91 -47.27
C ASP A 67 -30.42 -13.93 -47.29
N THR A 68 -29.81 -12.88 -47.83
CA THR A 68 -28.36 -12.67 -47.92
C THR A 68 -27.99 -11.25 -47.51
N LEU A 69 -26.80 -11.08 -46.92
CA LEU A 69 -26.30 -9.76 -46.56
C LEU A 69 -25.56 -9.12 -47.73
N PRO A 70 -25.63 -7.79 -47.91
CA PRO A 70 -24.87 -7.09 -48.93
C PRO A 70 -23.35 -7.23 -48.65
N GLY A 71 -22.57 -7.35 -49.73
CA GLY A 71 -21.11 -7.35 -49.62
C GLY A 71 -20.61 -5.99 -49.12
N THR A 72 -19.57 -6.02 -48.29
CA THR A 72 -18.90 -4.81 -47.81
C THR A 72 -17.60 -4.59 -48.57
N GLU A 73 -16.99 -3.40 -48.45
CA GLU A 73 -15.65 -3.13 -48.97
C GLU A 73 -14.56 -4.02 -48.34
N TYR A 74 -14.85 -4.64 -47.19
CA TYR A 74 -13.97 -5.57 -46.49
C TYR A 74 -14.21 -7.05 -46.86
N GLY A 75 -15.11 -7.31 -47.81
CA GLY A 75 -15.44 -8.65 -48.31
C GLY A 75 -16.91 -9.05 -48.13
N PRO A 76 -17.31 -10.20 -48.69
CA PRO A 76 -18.67 -10.72 -48.58
C PRO A 76 -18.96 -11.24 -47.17
N ASP A 77 -20.01 -10.70 -46.52
CA ASP A 77 -20.53 -11.24 -45.27
C ASP A 77 -21.42 -12.46 -45.55
N ARG A 78 -20.99 -13.64 -45.10
CA ARG A 78 -21.73 -14.90 -45.27
C ARG A 78 -23.01 -14.97 -44.43
N GLY A 79 -23.25 -14.00 -43.56
CA GLY A 79 -24.44 -13.94 -42.72
C GLY A 79 -24.48 -15.00 -41.63
N ILE A 80 -23.33 -15.58 -41.27
CA ILE A 80 -23.25 -16.59 -40.20
C ILE A 80 -22.91 -15.87 -38.89
N ARG A 81 -23.64 -16.20 -37.82
CA ARG A 81 -23.50 -15.56 -36.50
C ARG A 81 -23.53 -16.57 -35.38
N LEU A 82 -22.72 -16.35 -34.33
CA LEU A 82 -22.69 -17.15 -33.11
C LEU A 82 -23.86 -16.76 -32.19
N SER A 83 -24.86 -17.63 -32.04
CA SER A 83 -26.03 -17.37 -31.19
C SER A 83 -25.87 -17.83 -29.74
N ALA A 84 -25.10 -18.90 -29.48
CA ALA A 84 -24.90 -19.40 -28.12
C ALA A 84 -23.63 -20.23 -27.99
N VAL A 85 -23.07 -20.26 -26.78
CA VAL A 85 -21.97 -21.17 -26.43
C VAL A 85 -22.42 -22.11 -25.32
N TRP A 86 -22.35 -23.41 -25.57
CA TRP A 86 -22.68 -24.44 -24.60
C TRP A 86 -21.43 -25.18 -24.15
N LEU A 87 -21.33 -25.48 -22.87
CA LEU A 87 -20.38 -26.46 -22.35
C LEU A 87 -21.03 -27.84 -22.45
N MET A 88 -20.53 -28.66 -23.36
CA MET A 88 -21.09 -29.99 -23.66
C MET A 88 -20.39 -31.11 -22.93
N HIS A 89 -19.13 -30.91 -22.57
CA HIS A 89 -18.34 -31.86 -21.80
C HIS A 89 -17.34 -31.10 -20.94
N ASP A 90 -17.27 -31.48 -19.66
CA ASP A 90 -16.25 -31.00 -18.73
C ASP A 90 -15.61 -32.22 -18.07
N PRO A 91 -14.32 -32.49 -18.33
CA PRO A 91 -13.64 -33.65 -17.75
C PRO A 91 -13.56 -33.66 -16.22
N ALA A 92 -13.61 -32.50 -15.57
CA ALA A 92 -13.59 -32.39 -14.11
C ALA A 92 -15.00 -32.44 -13.50
N TYR A 93 -16.02 -32.05 -14.28
CA TYR A 93 -17.42 -31.99 -13.86
C TYR A 93 -18.36 -32.71 -14.84
N PRO A 94 -18.16 -34.02 -15.13
CA PRO A 94 -18.88 -34.72 -16.21
C PRO A 94 -20.38 -34.84 -15.96
N GLU A 95 -20.81 -34.87 -14.70
CA GLU A 95 -22.23 -35.02 -14.30
C GLU A 95 -22.91 -33.68 -13.99
N SER A 96 -22.19 -32.54 -14.05
CA SER A 96 -22.66 -31.23 -13.59
C SER A 96 -22.57 -30.16 -14.67
N LEU A 97 -23.04 -30.47 -15.88
CA LEU A 97 -23.06 -29.53 -16.99
C LEU A 97 -24.09 -28.40 -16.77
N PRO A 98 -23.84 -27.18 -17.27
CA PRO A 98 -24.82 -26.09 -17.22
C PRO A 98 -26.12 -26.44 -17.96
N ALA A 99 -27.27 -26.14 -17.36
CA ALA A 99 -28.58 -26.33 -17.99
C ALA A 99 -28.92 -25.25 -19.04
N ALA A 100 -28.13 -24.18 -19.10
CA ALA A 100 -28.27 -23.03 -19.98
C ALA A 100 -26.93 -22.75 -20.69
N PRO A 101 -26.92 -22.05 -21.83
CA PRO A 101 -25.68 -21.65 -22.48
C PRO A 101 -24.87 -20.72 -21.57
N LEU A 102 -23.54 -20.77 -21.71
CA LEU A 102 -22.61 -19.89 -20.97
C LEU A 102 -22.75 -18.42 -21.36
N VAL A 103 -23.12 -18.19 -22.61
CA VAL A 103 -23.43 -16.87 -23.17
C VAL A 103 -24.37 -17.07 -24.36
N ARG A 104 -25.29 -16.12 -24.55
CA ARG A 104 -26.17 -16.08 -25.72
C ARG A 104 -26.14 -14.71 -26.36
N TYR A 105 -26.23 -14.68 -27.67
CA TYR A 105 -26.26 -13.49 -28.50
C TYR A 105 -27.53 -13.50 -29.34
N THR A 106 -28.15 -12.34 -29.47
CA THR A 106 -29.24 -12.12 -30.43
C THR A 106 -28.81 -11.09 -31.44
N TYR A 107 -29.37 -11.16 -32.64
CA TYR A 107 -28.99 -10.31 -33.76
C TYR A 107 -30.21 -9.59 -34.35
N THR A 108 -29.97 -8.45 -34.98
CA THR A 108 -30.98 -7.80 -35.83
C THR A 108 -31.23 -8.66 -37.06
N GLU A 109 -32.29 -8.33 -37.80
CA GLU A 109 -32.62 -8.94 -39.08
C GLU A 109 -31.51 -8.75 -40.13
N ALA A 110 -30.69 -7.70 -40.00
CA ALA A 110 -29.51 -7.45 -40.83
C ALA A 110 -28.23 -8.15 -40.30
N GLY A 111 -28.34 -8.96 -39.25
CA GLY A 111 -27.21 -9.69 -38.67
C GLY A 111 -26.31 -8.87 -37.77
N GLU A 112 -26.74 -7.72 -37.26
CA GLU A 112 -25.97 -6.89 -36.32
C GLU A 112 -26.20 -7.36 -34.88
N LEU A 113 -25.22 -7.25 -34.00
CA LEU A 113 -25.34 -7.78 -32.62
C LEU A 113 -26.34 -6.96 -31.81
N LEU A 114 -27.53 -7.51 -31.53
CA LEU A 114 -28.61 -6.80 -30.84
C LEU A 114 -28.48 -6.86 -29.31
N ALA A 115 -28.11 -8.02 -28.75
CA ALA A 115 -27.98 -8.17 -27.31
C ALA A 115 -27.05 -9.32 -26.91
N VAL A 116 -26.50 -9.21 -25.69
CA VAL A 116 -25.70 -10.24 -25.02
C VAL A 116 -26.41 -10.65 -23.74
N TYR A 117 -26.53 -11.94 -23.52
CA TYR A 117 -27.09 -12.54 -22.30
C TYR A 117 -25.99 -13.33 -21.59
N ASP A 118 -25.89 -13.15 -20.27
CA ASP A 118 -24.98 -13.94 -19.44
C ASP A 118 -25.49 -15.38 -19.24
N ARG A 119 -24.71 -16.19 -18.53
CA ARG A 119 -25.02 -17.60 -18.21
C ARG A 119 -26.29 -17.80 -17.36
N SER A 120 -26.84 -16.73 -16.77
CA SER A 120 -28.13 -16.76 -16.07
C SER A 120 -29.31 -16.44 -17.00
N ASN A 121 -29.02 -16.24 -18.30
CA ASN A 121 -29.96 -15.76 -19.31
C ASN A 121 -30.46 -14.32 -19.08
N THR A 122 -29.71 -13.52 -18.30
CA THR A 122 -30.00 -12.11 -18.08
C THR A 122 -29.34 -11.27 -19.17
N GLN A 123 -30.09 -10.36 -19.81
CA GLN A 123 -29.51 -9.42 -20.78
C GLN A 123 -28.51 -8.49 -20.07
N VAL A 124 -27.23 -8.54 -20.45
CA VAL A 124 -26.16 -7.73 -19.87
C VAL A 124 -25.78 -6.53 -20.73
N ARG A 125 -26.05 -6.61 -22.04
CA ARG A 125 -25.75 -5.56 -23.00
C ARG A 125 -26.78 -5.54 -24.13
N ALA A 126 -27.11 -4.35 -24.61
CA ALA A 126 -27.97 -4.14 -25.77
C ALA A 126 -27.37 -3.09 -26.70
N PHE A 127 -27.65 -3.21 -27.99
CA PHE A 127 -27.14 -2.32 -29.03
C PHE A 127 -28.26 -1.92 -29.99
N THR A 128 -28.15 -0.72 -30.55
CA THR A 128 -29.11 -0.14 -31.49
C THR A 128 -28.34 0.34 -32.71
N TYR A 129 -28.85 0.08 -33.91
CA TYR A 129 -28.20 0.37 -35.19
C TYR A 129 -29.02 1.31 -36.06
N ASP A 130 -28.36 1.97 -37.00
CA ASP A 130 -28.99 2.85 -38.00
C ASP A 130 -29.68 2.01 -39.07
N ALA A 131 -31.01 2.14 -39.18
CA ALA A 131 -31.80 1.42 -40.17
C ALA A 131 -31.45 1.76 -41.64
N GLN A 132 -30.86 2.94 -41.89
CA GLN A 132 -30.45 3.36 -43.24
C GLN A 132 -29.01 3.00 -43.58
N HIS A 133 -28.17 2.76 -42.57
CA HIS A 133 -26.75 2.45 -42.73
C HIS A 133 -26.40 1.15 -41.98
N PRO A 134 -26.62 -0.02 -42.59
CA PRO A 134 -26.32 -1.31 -41.97
C PRO A 134 -24.89 -1.37 -41.41
N GLY A 135 -24.74 -1.87 -40.19
CA GLY A 135 -23.48 -1.99 -39.45
C GLY A 135 -23.15 -0.76 -38.59
N ARG A 136 -23.85 0.36 -38.74
CA ARG A 136 -23.59 1.60 -37.99
C ARG A 136 -24.34 1.60 -36.66
N MET A 137 -23.63 1.35 -35.55
CA MET A 137 -24.20 1.36 -34.20
C MET A 137 -24.51 2.79 -33.73
N VAL A 138 -25.79 3.11 -33.50
CA VAL A 138 -26.21 4.44 -33.02
C VAL A 138 -26.41 4.50 -31.51
N ALA A 139 -26.49 3.36 -30.83
CA ALA A 139 -26.57 3.35 -29.38
C ALA A 139 -26.15 2.02 -28.75
N HIS A 140 -25.80 2.07 -27.47
CA HIS A 140 -25.65 0.86 -26.64
C HIS A 140 -25.96 1.12 -25.17
N ARG A 141 -26.30 0.07 -24.42
CA ARG A 141 -26.54 0.14 -22.97
C ARG A 141 -26.12 -1.12 -22.23
N TYR A 142 -25.78 -0.94 -20.95
CA TYR A 142 -25.61 -2.03 -19.99
C TYR A 142 -26.95 -2.33 -19.27
N ALA A 143 -27.07 -3.52 -18.68
CA ALA A 143 -28.24 -3.90 -17.88
C ALA A 143 -28.52 -2.87 -16.78
N GLY A 144 -29.77 -2.40 -16.69
CA GLY A 144 -30.19 -1.43 -15.67
C GLY A 144 -29.57 -0.03 -15.79
N ARG A 145 -28.91 0.29 -16.91
CA ARG A 145 -28.24 1.58 -17.14
C ARG A 145 -28.84 2.34 -18.33
N PRO A 146 -28.73 3.69 -18.35
CA PRO A 146 -29.12 4.51 -19.49
C PRO A 146 -28.36 4.15 -20.78
N GLU A 147 -28.97 4.50 -21.91
CA GLU A 147 -28.41 4.27 -23.23
C GLU A 147 -27.46 5.39 -23.65
N MET A 148 -26.25 4.99 -24.09
CA MET A 148 -25.26 5.87 -24.70
C MET A 148 -25.49 5.91 -26.21
N ARG A 149 -25.46 7.10 -26.82
CA ARG A 149 -25.86 7.32 -28.22
C ARG A 149 -24.73 7.95 -29.04
N TYR A 150 -24.74 7.69 -30.34
CA TYR A 150 -23.74 8.18 -31.28
C TYR A 150 -24.38 8.92 -32.45
N ARG A 151 -23.73 9.98 -32.91
CA ARG A 151 -24.07 10.66 -34.17
C ARG A 151 -22.89 10.59 -35.11
N TYR A 152 -23.19 10.55 -36.40
CA TYR A 152 -22.21 10.39 -37.46
C TYR A 152 -22.27 11.55 -38.45
N ASP A 153 -21.14 11.85 -39.09
CA ASP A 153 -21.12 12.69 -40.29
C ASP A 153 -21.46 11.90 -41.55
N ASP A 154 -21.56 12.60 -42.69
CA ASP A 154 -21.89 12.01 -43.99
C ASP A 154 -20.85 10.98 -44.47
N THR A 155 -19.63 11.02 -43.92
CA THR A 155 -18.56 10.06 -44.22
C THR A 155 -18.54 8.86 -43.28
N GLY A 156 -19.46 8.80 -42.30
CA GLY A 156 -19.59 7.70 -41.36
C GLY A 156 -18.66 7.76 -40.15
N ARG A 157 -18.06 8.92 -39.85
CA ARG A 157 -17.24 9.12 -38.63
C ARG A 157 -18.11 9.60 -37.47
N VAL A 158 -17.82 9.16 -36.26
CA VAL A 158 -18.54 9.57 -35.05
C VAL A 158 -18.24 11.03 -34.73
N VAL A 159 -19.23 11.92 -34.78
CA VAL A 159 -19.08 13.35 -34.45
C VAL A 159 -19.59 13.70 -33.05
N GLU A 160 -20.50 12.89 -32.49
CA GLU A 160 -20.96 13.06 -31.11
C GLU A 160 -21.17 11.71 -30.43
N GLN A 161 -20.82 11.63 -29.15
CA GLN A 161 -21.18 10.57 -28.22
C GLN A 161 -21.93 11.19 -27.04
N LEU A 162 -23.20 10.87 -26.88
CA LEU A 162 -24.04 11.30 -25.76
C LEU A 162 -24.06 10.22 -24.67
N ASN A 163 -23.59 10.56 -23.48
CA ASN A 163 -23.59 9.70 -22.31
C ASN A 163 -24.47 10.33 -21.21
N PRO A 164 -25.73 9.88 -20.99
CA PRO A 164 -26.69 10.59 -20.13
C PRO A 164 -26.29 10.79 -18.66
N ALA A 165 -25.43 9.93 -18.12
CA ALA A 165 -24.99 9.97 -16.72
C ALA A 165 -23.46 10.13 -16.59
N GLY A 166 -22.80 10.65 -17.63
CA GLY A 166 -21.36 10.89 -17.67
C GLY A 166 -20.95 11.94 -18.71
N LEU A 167 -19.66 12.01 -19.04
CA LEU A 167 -19.16 12.95 -20.05
C LEU A 167 -19.67 12.58 -21.43
N SER A 168 -20.26 13.55 -22.13
CA SER A 168 -20.55 13.43 -23.56
C SER A 168 -19.39 14.03 -24.37
N TYR A 169 -19.16 13.55 -25.59
CA TYR A 169 -18.02 13.96 -26.42
C TYR A 169 -18.46 14.46 -27.78
N ARG A 170 -17.76 15.45 -28.31
CA ARG A 170 -17.83 15.92 -29.70
C ARG A 170 -16.47 15.75 -30.36
N TYR A 171 -16.48 15.34 -31.62
CA TYR A 171 -15.27 15.08 -32.40
C TYR A 171 -15.27 15.95 -33.65
N LEU A 172 -14.16 16.68 -33.87
CA LEU A 172 -13.89 17.42 -35.10
C LEU A 172 -12.67 16.81 -35.78
N TYR A 173 -12.85 16.39 -37.02
CA TYR A 173 -11.80 15.74 -37.82
C TYR A 173 -11.29 16.69 -38.91
N GLU A 174 -9.99 16.96 -38.88
CA GLU A 174 -9.27 17.71 -39.90
C GLU A 174 -8.24 16.81 -40.60
N GLN A 175 -7.50 17.34 -41.58
CA GLN A 175 -6.57 16.54 -42.37
C GLN A 175 -5.44 15.93 -41.52
N ASP A 176 -4.90 16.69 -40.57
CA ASP A 176 -3.74 16.34 -39.75
C ASP A 176 -4.03 16.36 -38.24
N ARG A 177 -5.29 16.53 -37.83
CA ARG A 177 -5.66 16.56 -36.41
C ARG A 177 -7.10 16.13 -36.11
N ILE A 178 -7.31 15.70 -34.88
CA ILE A 178 -8.61 15.35 -34.29
C ILE A 178 -8.79 16.18 -33.02
N THR A 179 -9.84 16.99 -32.94
CA THR A 179 -10.21 17.69 -31.71
C THR A 179 -11.34 16.94 -31.02
N VAL A 180 -11.12 16.53 -29.77
CA VAL A 180 -12.13 15.94 -28.89
C VAL A 180 -12.55 17.00 -27.88
N THR A 181 -13.85 17.22 -27.71
CA THR A 181 -14.40 18.16 -26.72
C THR A 181 -15.43 17.45 -25.87
N ASP A 182 -15.22 17.40 -24.56
CA ASP A 182 -16.18 16.79 -23.65
C ASP A 182 -17.32 17.76 -23.25
N SER A 183 -18.30 17.28 -22.49
CA SER A 183 -19.45 18.06 -22.02
C SER A 183 -19.11 19.09 -20.94
N LEU A 184 -17.89 19.08 -20.42
CA LEU A 184 -17.34 20.16 -19.58
C LEU A 184 -16.60 21.21 -20.43
N ASN A 185 -16.65 21.09 -21.76
CA ASN A 185 -15.94 21.90 -22.75
C ASN A 185 -14.41 21.82 -22.65
N ARG A 186 -13.88 20.74 -22.09
CA ARG A 186 -12.44 20.47 -22.07
C ARG A 186 -12.03 19.94 -23.43
N ARG A 187 -10.92 20.46 -23.97
CA ARG A 187 -10.48 20.19 -25.32
C ARG A 187 -9.18 19.39 -25.32
N GLU A 188 -9.18 18.27 -26.02
CA GLU A 188 -7.97 17.50 -26.36
C GLU A 188 -7.76 17.54 -27.87
N VAL A 189 -6.54 17.84 -28.32
CA VAL A 189 -6.19 17.86 -29.75
C VAL A 189 -5.09 16.83 -30.02
N LEU A 190 -5.42 15.88 -30.89
CA LEU A 190 -4.51 14.85 -31.36
C LEU A 190 -4.01 15.25 -32.74
N HIS A 191 -2.72 15.59 -32.86
CA HIS A 191 -2.08 15.81 -34.16
C HIS A 191 -1.57 14.49 -34.70
N THR A 192 -1.89 14.22 -35.95
CA THR A 192 -1.60 12.94 -36.61
C THR A 192 -0.73 13.11 -37.85
N GLU A 193 0.24 12.22 -38.02
CA GLU A 193 1.04 12.09 -39.25
C GLU A 193 0.80 10.72 -39.91
N GLY A 194 1.01 10.64 -41.23
CA GLY A 194 0.78 9.43 -42.03
C GLY A 194 -0.53 9.47 -42.85
N GLY A 195 -0.76 8.42 -43.65
CA GLY A 195 -1.91 8.30 -44.56
C GLY A 195 -2.46 6.87 -44.63
N ALA A 196 -3.59 6.69 -45.33
CA ALA A 196 -4.19 5.39 -45.69
C ALA A 196 -4.37 4.38 -44.52
N GLY A 197 -4.76 4.85 -43.33
CA GLY A 197 -5.01 4.00 -42.16
C GLY A 197 -3.82 3.81 -41.21
N LEU A 198 -2.66 4.41 -41.51
CA LEU A 198 -1.46 4.41 -40.67
C LEU A 198 -1.23 5.76 -39.96
N LYS A 199 -2.30 6.51 -39.70
CA LYS A 199 -2.20 7.78 -38.97
C LYS A 199 -1.79 7.54 -37.52
N ARG A 200 -0.72 8.18 -37.07
CA ARG A 200 -0.18 8.08 -35.70
C ARG A 200 -0.28 9.42 -35.00
N VAL A 201 -0.60 9.40 -33.71
CA VAL A 201 -0.59 10.62 -32.89
C VAL A 201 0.85 10.99 -32.55
N VAL A 202 1.33 12.11 -33.09
CA VAL A 202 2.72 12.60 -32.89
C VAL A 202 2.80 13.74 -31.89
N LYS A 203 1.69 14.44 -31.66
CA LYS A 203 1.55 15.49 -30.66
C LYS A 203 0.16 15.41 -30.04
N LYS A 204 0.08 15.44 -28.72
CA LYS A 204 -1.17 15.53 -27.97
C LYS A 204 -1.17 16.82 -27.17
N GLU A 205 -2.21 17.61 -27.34
CA GLU A 205 -2.45 18.87 -26.61
C GLU A 205 -3.66 18.68 -25.71
N LEU A 206 -3.49 18.89 -24.42
CA LEU A 206 -4.53 18.73 -23.40
C LEU A 206 -5.26 20.04 -23.12
N ALA A 207 -6.32 19.96 -22.31
CA ALA A 207 -7.24 21.06 -22.04
C ALA A 207 -6.63 22.23 -21.27
N ASP A 208 -5.53 22.01 -20.55
CA ASP A 208 -4.75 23.04 -19.86
C ASP A 208 -3.66 23.67 -20.76
N GLY A 209 -3.56 23.23 -22.03
CA GLY A 209 -2.54 23.67 -22.98
C GLY A 209 -1.22 22.90 -22.89
N SER A 210 -1.10 21.91 -21.99
CA SER A 210 0.07 21.03 -21.94
C SER A 210 0.19 20.21 -23.21
N VAL A 211 1.42 19.99 -23.66
CA VAL A 211 1.72 19.33 -24.94
C VAL A 211 2.72 18.21 -24.74
N THR A 212 2.38 17.00 -25.18
CA THR A 212 3.33 15.89 -25.30
C THR A 212 3.60 15.58 -26.76
N ARG A 213 4.81 15.09 -27.05
CA ARG A 213 5.22 14.67 -28.40
C ARG A 213 5.77 13.25 -28.38
N SER A 214 5.53 12.52 -29.46
CA SER A 214 5.98 11.15 -29.65
C SER A 214 6.75 11.05 -30.97
N GLY A 215 7.96 10.51 -30.89
CA GLY A 215 8.79 10.17 -32.04
C GLY A 215 8.62 8.68 -32.38
N TYR A 216 8.53 8.38 -33.68
CA TYR A 216 8.40 7.02 -34.17
C TYR A 216 9.45 6.73 -35.24
N ASP A 217 9.86 5.47 -35.35
CA ASP A 217 10.62 5.01 -36.50
C ASP A 217 9.71 4.71 -37.72
N ALA A 218 10.32 4.29 -38.83
CA ALA A 218 9.59 3.94 -40.06
C ALA A 218 8.59 2.78 -39.86
N ALA A 219 8.87 1.85 -38.93
CA ALA A 219 7.98 0.75 -38.61
C ALA A 219 6.82 1.16 -37.66
N GLY A 220 6.94 2.32 -37.00
CA GLY A 220 5.94 2.83 -36.06
C GLY A 220 6.16 2.51 -34.61
N ARG A 221 7.39 2.12 -34.27
CA ARG A 221 7.80 1.88 -32.89
C ARG A 221 8.23 3.21 -32.27
N LEU A 222 7.91 3.40 -30.99
CA LEU A 222 8.22 4.63 -30.25
C LEU A 222 9.73 4.74 -30.03
N THR A 223 10.34 5.86 -30.41
CA THR A 223 11.79 6.12 -30.27
C THR A 223 12.11 7.26 -29.32
N ALA A 224 11.16 8.17 -29.10
CA ALA A 224 11.30 9.25 -28.14
C ALA A 224 9.93 9.72 -27.64
N GLN A 225 9.90 10.25 -26.43
CA GLN A 225 8.77 10.97 -25.88
C GLN A 225 9.25 12.27 -25.26
N THR A 226 8.58 13.37 -25.59
CA THR A 226 8.80 14.68 -24.97
C THR A 226 7.60 15.02 -24.12
N ASP A 227 7.83 15.27 -22.84
CA ASP A 227 6.79 15.68 -21.90
C ASP A 227 6.40 17.16 -22.06
N ALA A 228 5.44 17.61 -21.26
CA ALA A 228 4.95 18.99 -21.32
C ALA A 228 5.93 20.04 -20.77
N ALA A 229 6.99 19.63 -20.05
CA ALA A 229 8.09 20.50 -19.66
C ALA A 229 9.18 20.59 -20.75
N GLY A 230 9.04 19.85 -21.87
CA GLY A 230 10.02 19.81 -22.94
C GLY A 230 11.16 18.83 -22.69
N ARG A 231 11.10 18.04 -21.61
CA ARG A 231 12.10 17.03 -21.29
C ARG A 231 11.89 15.79 -22.15
N ARG A 232 12.98 15.15 -22.57
CA ARG A 232 12.95 14.08 -23.56
C ARG A 232 13.46 12.77 -22.99
N THR A 233 12.65 11.73 -23.11
CA THR A 233 13.01 10.34 -22.86
C THR A 233 13.22 9.64 -24.21
N GLU A 234 14.31 8.89 -24.34
CA GLU A 234 14.65 8.17 -25.57
C GLU A 234 14.57 6.66 -25.36
N TYR A 235 14.14 5.95 -26.41
CA TYR A 235 13.99 4.50 -26.41
C TYR A 235 14.87 3.91 -27.52
N GLY A 236 15.93 3.21 -27.13
CA GLY A 236 16.72 2.40 -28.04
C GLY A 236 15.95 1.13 -28.42
N LEU A 237 15.99 0.75 -29.70
CA LEU A 237 15.26 -0.40 -30.22
C LEU A 237 16.19 -1.32 -31.01
N ASN A 238 16.01 -2.63 -30.82
CA ASN A 238 16.59 -3.62 -31.71
C ASN A 238 15.93 -3.50 -33.10
N VAL A 239 16.76 -3.31 -34.12
CA VAL A 239 16.26 -3.03 -35.48
C VAL A 239 15.41 -4.18 -36.03
N VAL A 240 15.72 -5.42 -35.67
CA VAL A 240 15.07 -6.64 -36.17
C VAL A 240 13.90 -7.05 -35.30
N SER A 241 14.11 -7.29 -34.00
CA SER A 241 13.05 -7.78 -33.11
C SER A 241 12.06 -6.68 -32.70
N GLY A 242 12.51 -5.43 -32.66
CA GLY A 242 11.74 -4.30 -32.11
C GLY A 242 11.71 -4.23 -30.59
N ASP A 243 12.48 -5.07 -29.91
CA ASP A 243 12.62 -5.03 -28.46
C ASP A 243 13.35 -3.74 -28.02
N ILE A 244 12.97 -3.20 -26.88
CA ILE A 244 13.62 -2.02 -26.28
C ILE A 244 14.98 -2.45 -25.75
N THR A 245 16.07 -1.83 -26.21
CA THR A 245 17.44 -2.13 -25.73
C THR A 245 17.85 -1.25 -24.56
N ASP A 246 17.36 -0.01 -24.55
CA ASP A 246 17.69 0.98 -23.54
C ASP A 246 16.60 2.05 -23.43
N ILE A 247 16.51 2.65 -22.25
CA ILE A 247 15.70 3.84 -21.98
C ILE A 247 16.63 4.88 -21.38
N THR A 248 16.75 6.03 -22.03
CA THR A 248 17.51 7.18 -21.53
C THR A 248 16.56 8.23 -20.99
N THR A 249 16.65 8.54 -19.70
CA THR A 249 15.85 9.57 -19.04
C THR A 249 16.39 10.97 -19.32
N PRO A 250 15.63 12.06 -19.05
CA PRO A 250 16.05 13.42 -19.38
C PRO A 250 17.37 13.88 -18.76
N ASP A 251 17.72 13.33 -17.59
CA ASP A 251 18.98 13.55 -16.88
C ASP A 251 20.17 12.75 -17.45
N GLY A 252 19.97 12.02 -18.55
CA GLY A 252 20.99 11.20 -19.22
C GLY A 252 21.25 9.84 -18.58
N ARG A 253 20.52 9.48 -17.52
CA ARG A 253 20.60 8.15 -16.91
C ARG A 253 19.96 7.10 -17.82
N GLU A 254 20.53 5.90 -17.82
CA GLU A 254 20.19 4.85 -18.78
C GLU A 254 19.77 3.56 -18.06
N THR A 255 18.69 2.94 -18.52
CA THR A 255 18.31 1.56 -18.13
C THR A 255 18.48 0.65 -19.35
N LYS A 256 19.20 -0.46 -19.22
CA LYS A 256 19.48 -1.39 -20.33
C LYS A 256 18.73 -2.70 -20.18
N PHE A 257 18.27 -3.24 -21.30
CA PHE A 257 17.49 -4.48 -21.38
C PHE A 257 18.19 -5.47 -22.31
N TYR A 258 18.25 -6.73 -21.88
CA TYR A 258 18.88 -7.81 -22.62
C TYR A 258 17.88 -8.95 -22.83
N TYR A 259 17.93 -9.56 -24.01
CA TYR A 259 17.01 -10.61 -24.43
C TYR A 259 17.77 -11.82 -24.95
N ASN A 260 17.14 -13.00 -24.86
CA ASN A 260 17.61 -14.20 -25.56
C ASN A 260 17.04 -14.27 -27.00
N ASP A 261 17.42 -15.30 -27.76
CA ASP A 261 16.95 -15.54 -29.13
C ASP A 261 15.43 -15.81 -29.24
N GLY A 262 14.76 -16.07 -28.11
CA GLY A 262 13.30 -16.21 -28.01
C GLY A 262 12.58 -14.89 -27.69
N ASN A 263 13.27 -13.75 -27.75
CA ASN A 263 12.79 -12.41 -27.34
C ASN A 263 12.31 -12.37 -25.88
N GLN A 264 12.90 -13.17 -24.99
CA GLN A 264 12.59 -13.17 -23.57
C GLN A 264 13.62 -12.34 -22.81
N LEU A 265 13.16 -11.46 -21.92
CA LEU A 265 14.01 -10.59 -21.11
C LEU A 265 14.89 -11.42 -20.16
N THR A 266 16.21 -11.32 -20.31
CA THR A 266 17.22 -12.05 -19.52
C THR A 266 17.93 -11.17 -18.50
N ALA A 267 18.06 -9.86 -18.73
CA ALA A 267 18.64 -8.95 -17.75
C ALA A 267 18.11 -7.52 -17.90
N VAL A 268 18.09 -6.80 -16.77
CA VAL A 268 17.84 -5.36 -16.70
C VAL A 268 18.92 -4.72 -15.85
N VAL A 269 19.68 -3.79 -16.42
CA VAL A 269 20.68 -2.97 -15.71
C VAL A 269 20.07 -1.60 -15.44
N SER A 270 19.92 -1.26 -14.16
CA SER A 270 19.34 0.00 -13.70
C SER A 270 20.36 1.14 -13.76
N PRO A 271 19.93 2.41 -13.68
CA PRO A 271 20.84 3.56 -13.73
C PRO A 271 21.94 3.60 -12.67
N ASP A 272 21.74 2.94 -11.53
CA ASP A 272 22.76 2.82 -10.47
C ASP A 272 23.79 1.73 -10.74
N GLY A 273 23.68 1.00 -11.86
CA GLY A 273 24.57 -0.09 -12.26
C GLY A 273 24.16 -1.46 -11.74
N LEU A 274 23.13 -1.55 -10.89
CA LEU A 274 22.64 -2.82 -10.37
C LEU A 274 21.82 -3.58 -11.40
N GLU A 275 21.90 -4.90 -11.36
CA GLU A 275 21.35 -5.79 -12.39
C GLU A 275 20.37 -6.81 -11.81
N SER A 276 19.22 -6.97 -12.47
CA SER A 276 18.34 -8.13 -12.27
C SER A 276 18.49 -9.10 -13.45
N ARG A 277 18.38 -10.41 -13.19
CA ARG A 277 18.59 -11.47 -14.18
C ARG A 277 17.45 -12.49 -14.18
N ARG A 278 17.16 -13.07 -15.35
CA ARG A 278 16.15 -14.11 -15.56
C ARG A 278 16.69 -15.20 -16.48
N GLU A 279 16.37 -16.44 -16.14
CA GLU A 279 16.72 -17.62 -16.92
C GLU A 279 15.47 -18.42 -17.28
N TYR A 280 15.46 -19.00 -18.48
CA TYR A 280 14.34 -19.77 -19.00
C TYR A 280 14.79 -21.15 -19.46
N ASP A 281 13.90 -22.14 -19.38
CA ASP A 281 14.11 -23.44 -20.02
C ASP A 281 13.78 -23.42 -21.53
N GLU A 282 13.94 -24.57 -22.20
CA GLU A 282 13.68 -24.70 -23.65
C GLU A 282 12.22 -24.37 -24.05
N PRO A 283 11.18 -24.79 -23.29
CA PRO A 283 9.81 -24.29 -23.46
C PRO A 283 9.62 -22.80 -23.15
N GLY A 284 10.63 -22.09 -22.63
CA GLY A 284 10.60 -20.67 -22.30
C GLY A 284 9.87 -20.35 -21.01
N ARG A 285 9.83 -21.28 -20.05
CA ARG A 285 9.34 -21.05 -18.68
C ARG A 285 10.46 -20.51 -17.81
N LEU A 286 10.15 -19.59 -16.89
CA LEU A 286 11.13 -19.01 -15.96
C LEU A 286 11.65 -20.10 -15.02
N VAL A 287 12.95 -20.30 -14.92
CA VAL A 287 13.59 -21.29 -14.02
C VAL A 287 14.40 -20.64 -12.90
N SER A 288 14.85 -19.41 -13.11
CA SER A 288 15.61 -18.63 -12.14
C SER A 288 15.34 -17.14 -12.34
N GLU A 289 15.19 -16.40 -11.25
CA GLU A 289 15.12 -14.95 -11.24
C GLU A 289 15.98 -14.42 -10.11
N THR A 290 16.94 -13.56 -10.45
CA THR A 290 17.81 -12.87 -9.50
C THR A 290 17.39 -11.40 -9.46
N SER A 291 17.05 -10.91 -8.26
CA SER A 291 16.67 -9.52 -8.02
C SER A 291 17.84 -8.57 -8.30
N ARG A 292 17.54 -7.27 -8.36
CA ARG A 292 18.53 -6.19 -8.46
C ARG A 292 19.55 -6.19 -7.30
N SER A 293 19.12 -6.63 -6.11
CA SER A 293 19.95 -6.77 -4.90
C SER A 293 20.58 -8.17 -4.78
N GLY A 294 20.44 -9.04 -5.78
CA GLY A 294 21.14 -10.31 -5.88
C GLY A 294 20.48 -11.52 -5.22
N GLU A 295 19.27 -11.40 -4.67
CA GLU A 295 18.51 -12.55 -4.16
C GLU A 295 17.93 -13.38 -5.32
N THR A 296 18.15 -14.70 -5.31
CA THR A 296 17.68 -15.60 -6.37
C THR A 296 16.50 -16.47 -5.94
N VAL A 297 15.43 -16.47 -6.74
CA VAL A 297 14.31 -17.42 -6.65
C VAL A 297 14.41 -18.41 -7.81
N ARG A 298 14.26 -19.71 -7.52
CA ARG A 298 14.28 -20.80 -8.51
C ARG A 298 12.91 -21.44 -8.63
N TYR A 299 12.56 -21.84 -9.84
CA TYR A 299 11.26 -22.41 -10.20
C TYR A 299 11.46 -23.81 -10.77
N ARG A 300 10.64 -24.76 -10.32
CA ARG A 300 10.59 -26.14 -10.83
C ARG A 300 9.17 -26.49 -11.23
N TYR A 301 9.06 -27.31 -12.27
CA TYR A 301 7.80 -27.71 -12.90
C TYR A 301 7.66 -29.24 -12.80
N ASP A 302 6.44 -29.75 -12.71
CA ASP A 302 6.18 -31.18 -12.54
C ASP A 302 6.65 -32.00 -13.76
N ASP A 303 6.40 -31.49 -14.97
CA ASP A 303 6.81 -32.13 -16.22
C ASP A 303 7.02 -31.10 -17.35
N ALA A 304 7.37 -31.56 -18.56
CA ALA A 304 7.61 -30.70 -19.74
C ALA A 304 6.34 -29.99 -20.28
N HIS A 305 5.13 -30.44 -19.90
CA HIS A 305 3.85 -29.88 -20.33
C HIS A 305 3.25 -28.94 -19.28
N SER A 306 3.87 -28.83 -18.12
CA SER A 306 3.41 -27.99 -17.01
C SER A 306 3.81 -26.52 -17.21
N GLU A 307 2.86 -25.62 -17.36
CA GLU A 307 3.17 -24.18 -17.48
C GLU A 307 3.46 -23.47 -16.17
N LEU A 308 2.91 -23.99 -15.07
CA LEU A 308 2.94 -23.35 -13.77
C LEU A 308 3.95 -24.06 -12.87
N PRO A 309 4.72 -23.32 -12.07
CA PRO A 309 5.72 -23.93 -11.19
C PRO A 309 5.03 -24.76 -10.11
N ALA A 310 5.51 -25.99 -9.92
CA ALA A 310 5.08 -26.88 -8.86
C ALA A 310 5.90 -26.67 -7.58
N THR A 311 7.10 -26.10 -7.69
CA THR A 311 7.93 -25.75 -6.55
C THR A 311 8.68 -24.45 -6.81
N THR A 312 8.72 -23.58 -5.80
CA THR A 312 9.59 -22.41 -5.79
C THR A 312 10.57 -22.52 -4.63
N THR A 313 11.83 -22.13 -4.87
CA THR A 313 12.87 -22.07 -3.85
C THR A 313 13.42 -20.65 -3.78
N ASP A 314 13.28 -19.98 -2.63
CA ASP A 314 13.80 -18.63 -2.46
C ASP A 314 15.31 -18.62 -2.15
N ALA A 315 15.87 -17.41 -1.96
CA ALA A 315 17.29 -17.22 -1.69
C ALA A 315 17.75 -17.85 -0.36
N THR A 316 16.83 -18.13 0.57
CA THR A 316 17.13 -18.77 1.85
C THR A 316 17.17 -20.30 1.74
N GLY A 317 16.82 -20.84 0.56
CA GLY A 317 16.67 -22.28 0.33
C GLY A 317 15.30 -22.80 0.74
N SER A 318 14.36 -21.93 1.12
CA SER A 318 13.03 -22.33 1.55
C SER A 318 12.19 -22.73 0.37
N THR A 319 11.52 -23.86 0.50
CA THR A 319 10.70 -24.42 -0.57
C THR A 319 9.22 -24.17 -0.31
N ARG A 320 8.48 -23.85 -1.36
CA ARG A 320 7.02 -23.81 -1.38
C ARG A 320 6.55 -24.70 -2.50
N GLN A 321 5.46 -25.42 -2.29
CA GLN A 321 4.91 -26.34 -3.28
C GLN A 321 3.51 -25.93 -3.68
N MET A 322 3.20 -26.08 -4.96
CA MET A 322 1.91 -25.75 -5.54
C MET A 322 1.41 -26.94 -6.33
N THR A 323 0.14 -27.30 -6.13
CA THR A 323 -0.54 -28.29 -6.98
C THR A 323 -1.62 -27.59 -7.78
N TRP A 324 -1.63 -27.82 -9.08
CA TRP A 324 -2.53 -27.14 -10.01
C TRP A 324 -3.58 -28.11 -10.56
N SER A 325 -4.78 -27.60 -10.79
CA SER A 325 -5.80 -28.32 -11.56
C SER A 325 -5.42 -28.33 -13.05
N ARG A 326 -6.06 -29.21 -13.82
CA ARG A 326 -5.95 -29.20 -15.29
C ARG A 326 -6.40 -27.87 -15.94
N TYR A 327 -7.10 -27.01 -15.18
CA TYR A 327 -7.55 -25.68 -15.61
C TYR A 327 -6.61 -24.56 -15.13
N GLY A 328 -5.44 -24.89 -14.56
CA GLY A 328 -4.49 -23.91 -14.04
C GLY A 328 -4.91 -23.26 -12.72
N GLN A 329 -5.85 -23.85 -11.99
CA GLN A 329 -6.31 -23.35 -10.70
C GLN A 329 -5.46 -23.93 -9.58
N LEU A 330 -5.04 -23.12 -8.61
CA LEU A 330 -4.27 -23.60 -7.46
C LEU A 330 -5.16 -24.46 -6.56
N LEU A 331 -4.89 -25.76 -6.45
CA LEU A 331 -5.64 -26.71 -5.64
C LEU A 331 -5.04 -26.88 -4.24
N ALA A 332 -3.71 -26.83 -4.13
CA ALA A 332 -3.01 -26.89 -2.86
C ALA A 332 -1.77 -26.01 -2.88
N PHE A 333 -1.49 -25.37 -1.76
CA PHE A 333 -0.29 -24.60 -1.50
C PHE A 333 0.32 -25.09 -0.20
N THR A 334 1.55 -25.59 -0.27
CA THR A 334 2.34 -25.98 0.90
C THR A 334 3.44 -24.95 1.11
N ASP A 335 3.45 -24.30 2.27
CA ASP A 335 4.49 -23.32 2.61
C ASP A 335 5.80 -23.99 3.08
N CYS A 336 6.78 -23.18 3.48
CA CYS A 336 8.10 -23.69 3.88
C CYS A 336 8.12 -24.43 5.22
N SER A 337 7.03 -24.44 5.99
CA SER A 337 6.88 -25.31 7.17
C SER A 337 6.29 -26.68 6.85
N GLY A 338 5.84 -26.89 5.62
CA GLY A 338 5.08 -28.09 5.24
C GLY A 338 3.59 -28.00 5.56
N TYR A 339 3.08 -26.81 5.90
CA TYR A 339 1.67 -26.55 6.12
C TYR A 339 0.92 -26.39 4.80
N GLN A 340 -0.21 -27.09 4.64
CA GLN A 340 -0.96 -27.12 3.39
C GLN A 340 -2.30 -26.36 3.49
N THR A 341 -2.47 -25.36 2.61
CA THR A 341 -3.78 -24.76 2.30
C THR A 341 -4.37 -25.39 1.06
N ARG A 342 -5.63 -25.85 1.11
CA ARG A 342 -6.35 -26.42 -0.04
C ARG A 342 -7.46 -25.49 -0.50
N TYR A 343 -7.70 -25.47 -1.80
CA TYR A 343 -8.69 -24.61 -2.44
C TYR A 343 -9.68 -25.45 -3.25
N GLU A 344 -10.95 -25.13 -3.12
CA GLU A 344 -12.02 -25.74 -3.91
C GLU A 344 -12.62 -24.69 -4.85
N TYR A 345 -12.98 -25.13 -6.05
CA TYR A 345 -13.61 -24.30 -7.07
C TYR A 345 -14.88 -24.97 -7.57
N ASP A 346 -15.83 -24.18 -8.03
CA ASP A 346 -16.96 -24.70 -8.80
C ASP A 346 -16.58 -24.90 -10.28
N ARG A 347 -17.53 -25.46 -11.04
CA ARG A 347 -17.42 -25.66 -12.50
C ARG A 347 -17.16 -24.40 -13.32
N PHE A 348 -17.46 -23.24 -12.77
CA PHE A 348 -17.22 -21.96 -13.43
C PHE A 348 -15.88 -21.34 -13.03
N GLY A 349 -15.10 -22.04 -12.20
CA GLY A 349 -13.81 -21.62 -11.69
C GLY A 349 -13.86 -20.59 -10.57
N GLN A 350 -15.00 -20.46 -9.90
CA GLN A 350 -15.15 -19.59 -8.73
C GLN A 350 -14.73 -20.35 -7.48
N MET A 351 -13.90 -19.75 -6.64
CA MET A 351 -13.41 -20.38 -5.41
C MET A 351 -14.54 -20.53 -4.38
N THR A 352 -14.97 -21.77 -4.11
CA THR A 352 -16.07 -22.10 -3.19
C THR A 352 -15.61 -22.38 -1.78
N ALA A 353 -14.37 -22.82 -1.59
CA ALA A 353 -13.82 -23.04 -0.26
C ALA A 353 -12.30 -22.82 -0.20
N VAL A 354 -11.83 -22.41 0.98
CA VAL A 354 -10.42 -22.43 1.37
C VAL A 354 -10.32 -23.22 2.66
N HIS A 355 -9.58 -24.31 2.63
CA HIS A 355 -9.29 -25.15 3.79
C HIS A 355 -7.88 -24.88 4.26
N ARG A 356 -7.78 -24.37 5.47
CA ARG A 356 -6.54 -24.24 6.22
C ARG A 356 -6.44 -25.39 7.21
N GLU A 357 -5.22 -25.77 7.63
CA GLU A 357 -5.09 -26.73 8.74
C GLU A 357 -5.66 -26.12 10.03
N GLU A 358 -5.77 -26.94 11.08
CA GLU A 358 -6.41 -26.59 12.37
C GLU A 358 -7.90 -26.25 12.29
N GLY A 359 -8.60 -26.71 11.24
CA GLY A 359 -10.05 -26.57 11.12
C GLY A 359 -10.52 -25.18 10.71
N ILE A 360 -9.61 -24.27 10.37
CA ILE A 360 -9.94 -22.96 9.83
C ILE A 360 -10.38 -23.17 8.37
N SER A 361 -11.64 -22.91 8.06
CA SER A 361 -12.15 -23.00 6.69
C SER A 361 -13.07 -21.83 6.37
N LEU A 362 -13.05 -21.39 5.12
CA LEU A 362 -13.89 -20.32 4.61
C LEU A 362 -14.64 -20.83 3.38
N TYR A 363 -15.95 -20.68 3.38
CA TYR A 363 -16.86 -21.10 2.33
C TYR A 363 -17.47 -19.88 1.64
N ARG A 364 -17.66 -19.97 0.33
CA ARG A 364 -18.25 -18.91 -0.50
C ARG A 364 -19.41 -19.48 -1.31
N ARG A 365 -20.45 -18.67 -1.51
CA ARG A 365 -21.55 -18.99 -2.42
C ARG A 365 -21.73 -17.89 -3.43
N TYR A 366 -22.10 -18.28 -4.64
CA TYR A 366 -22.32 -17.39 -5.77
C TYR A 366 -23.72 -17.59 -6.33
N ASP A 367 -24.31 -16.53 -6.88
CA ASP A 367 -25.53 -16.65 -7.67
C ASP A 367 -25.23 -17.17 -9.10
N ASN A 368 -26.28 -17.39 -9.89
CA ASN A 368 -26.15 -17.86 -11.27
C ASN A 368 -25.44 -16.85 -12.18
N ARG A 369 -25.36 -15.57 -11.81
CA ARG A 369 -24.60 -14.53 -12.54
C ARG A 369 -23.12 -14.51 -12.14
N GLY A 370 -22.74 -15.21 -11.09
CA GLY A 370 -21.37 -15.29 -10.57
C GLY A 370 -21.02 -14.23 -9.54
N ARG A 371 -22.03 -13.60 -8.93
CA ARG A 371 -21.85 -12.61 -7.86
C ARG A 371 -21.80 -13.32 -6.51
N LEU A 372 -20.88 -12.90 -5.64
CA LEU A 372 -20.71 -13.46 -4.30
C LEU A 372 -21.95 -13.14 -3.45
N THR A 373 -22.68 -14.15 -2.99
CA THR A 373 -23.91 -13.95 -2.18
C THR A 373 -23.71 -14.26 -0.71
N SER A 374 -22.71 -15.07 -0.36
CA SER A 374 -22.40 -15.39 1.03
C SER A 374 -20.93 -15.78 1.22
N VAL A 375 -20.38 -15.39 2.36
CA VAL A 375 -19.11 -15.87 2.92
C VAL A 375 -19.41 -16.42 4.30
N LYS A 376 -19.01 -17.66 4.55
CA LYS A 376 -19.27 -18.37 5.80
C LYS A 376 -17.99 -19.01 6.31
N ASP A 377 -17.65 -18.83 7.58
CA ASP A 377 -16.49 -19.51 8.16
C ASP A 377 -16.82 -20.89 8.75
N ALA A 378 -15.81 -21.58 9.26
CA ALA A 378 -15.93 -22.90 9.87
C ALA A 378 -16.78 -22.92 11.16
N GLN A 379 -16.94 -21.77 11.83
CA GLN A 379 -17.80 -21.63 13.01
C GLN A 379 -19.27 -21.38 12.63
N GLY A 380 -19.53 -21.10 11.35
CA GLY A 380 -20.85 -20.91 10.80
C GLY A 380 -21.31 -19.46 10.75
N ARG A 381 -20.43 -18.51 11.08
CA ARG A 381 -20.68 -17.06 11.01
C ARG A 381 -20.75 -16.67 9.54
N GLU A 382 -21.85 -16.06 9.13
CA GLU A 382 -22.21 -15.86 7.72
C GLU A 382 -22.43 -14.37 7.41
N THR A 383 -21.64 -13.83 6.47
CA THR A 383 -21.90 -12.52 5.86
C THR A 383 -22.62 -12.71 4.54
N ARG A 384 -23.69 -11.94 4.29
CA ARG A 384 -24.50 -12.03 3.07
C ARG A 384 -24.43 -10.73 2.26
N TYR A 385 -24.59 -10.87 0.94
CA TYR A 385 -24.48 -9.78 -0.03
C TYR A 385 -25.70 -9.76 -0.94
N GLU A 386 -26.29 -8.58 -1.14
CA GLU A 386 -27.46 -8.36 -2.00
C GLU A 386 -27.13 -7.39 -3.13
N TYR A 387 -27.75 -7.59 -4.29
CA TYR A 387 -27.48 -6.80 -5.48
C TYR A 387 -28.75 -6.36 -6.20
N ASN A 388 -28.70 -5.19 -6.84
CA ASN A 388 -29.75 -4.73 -7.75
C ASN A 388 -29.68 -5.44 -9.13
N ALA A 389 -30.60 -5.08 -10.03
CA ALA A 389 -30.67 -5.63 -11.39
C ALA A 389 -29.46 -5.25 -12.26
N ALA A 390 -28.91 -4.04 -12.06
CA ALA A 390 -27.71 -3.56 -12.75
C ALA A 390 -26.43 -4.27 -12.30
N GLY A 391 -26.45 -4.92 -11.12
CA GLY A 391 -25.32 -5.65 -10.55
C GLY A 391 -24.62 -4.94 -9.41
N ASP A 392 -25.12 -3.79 -8.94
CA ASP A 392 -24.53 -3.04 -7.83
C ASP A 392 -24.82 -3.71 -6.48
N LEU A 393 -23.85 -3.68 -5.57
CA LEU A 393 -23.96 -4.24 -4.21
C LEU A 393 -24.82 -3.32 -3.33
N THR A 394 -26.08 -3.64 -3.15
CA THR A 394 -27.03 -2.79 -2.42
C THR A 394 -27.05 -3.03 -0.92
N ALA A 395 -26.64 -4.22 -0.45
CA ALA A 395 -26.54 -4.48 0.98
C ALA A 395 -25.44 -5.49 1.35
N VAL A 396 -24.82 -5.24 2.51
CA VAL A 396 -23.96 -6.18 3.23
C VAL A 396 -24.61 -6.46 4.59
N ILE A 397 -24.79 -7.73 4.92
CA ILE A 397 -25.40 -8.17 6.17
C ILE A 397 -24.37 -9.01 6.92
N THR A 398 -23.95 -8.57 8.10
CA THR A 398 -22.97 -9.25 8.96
C THR A 398 -23.61 -10.41 9.74
N PRO A 399 -22.81 -11.30 10.34
CA PRO A 399 -23.31 -12.46 11.11
C PRO A 399 -24.32 -12.12 12.22
N ASP A 400 -24.17 -10.97 12.89
CA ASP A 400 -25.09 -10.49 13.93
C ASP A 400 -26.37 -9.82 13.39
N GLY A 401 -26.51 -9.71 12.06
CA GLY A 401 -27.66 -9.11 11.40
C GLY A 401 -27.55 -7.61 11.13
N ASN A 402 -26.44 -6.95 11.48
CA ASN A 402 -26.24 -5.55 11.10
C ASN A 402 -26.21 -5.42 9.56
N ARG A 403 -26.94 -4.43 9.06
CA ARG A 403 -27.15 -4.21 7.64
C ARG A 403 -26.58 -2.85 7.23
N SER A 404 -25.72 -2.87 6.22
CA SER A 404 -25.20 -1.67 5.55
C SER A 404 -25.76 -1.62 4.14
N GLU A 405 -26.46 -0.54 3.81
CA GLU A 405 -27.16 -0.36 2.52
C GLU A 405 -26.49 0.74 1.69
N THR A 406 -26.33 0.51 0.40
CA THR A 406 -25.76 1.49 -0.54
C THR A 406 -26.70 1.76 -1.71
N GLN A 407 -26.92 3.04 -1.99
CA GLN A 407 -27.68 3.50 -3.15
C GLN A 407 -26.73 4.01 -4.23
N TYR A 408 -27.12 3.81 -5.49
CA TYR A 408 -26.29 4.13 -6.64
C TYR A 408 -27.04 5.05 -7.62
N ASP A 409 -26.29 5.92 -8.29
CA ASP A 409 -26.81 6.69 -9.41
C ASP A 409 -27.02 5.82 -10.68
N ALA A 410 -27.51 6.43 -11.75
CA ALA A 410 -27.75 5.76 -13.02
C ALA A 410 -26.47 5.27 -13.72
N TRP A 411 -25.28 5.68 -13.28
CA TRP A 411 -23.98 5.23 -13.80
C TRP A 411 -23.36 4.11 -12.94
N GLY A 412 -23.85 3.90 -11.72
CA GLY A 412 -23.32 2.93 -10.77
C GLY A 412 -22.33 3.52 -9.77
N LYS A 413 -22.35 4.84 -9.53
CA LYS A 413 -21.59 5.48 -8.45
C LYS A 413 -22.40 5.51 -7.17
N ALA A 414 -21.77 5.23 -6.04
CA ALA A 414 -22.44 5.20 -4.74
C ALA A 414 -22.79 6.63 -4.28
N VAL A 415 -24.09 6.94 -4.19
CA VAL A 415 -24.57 8.29 -3.79
C VAL A 415 -24.89 8.38 -2.31
N SER A 416 -25.18 7.26 -1.66
CA SER A 416 -25.38 7.20 -0.22
C SER A 416 -25.12 5.82 0.35
N THR A 417 -24.54 5.76 1.53
CA THR A 417 -24.41 4.53 2.33
C THR A 417 -25.04 4.76 3.71
N THR A 418 -25.89 3.84 4.14
CA THR A 418 -26.56 3.87 5.45
C THR A 418 -26.24 2.62 6.24
N GLN A 419 -25.76 2.80 7.48
CA GLN A 419 -25.49 1.70 8.41
C GLN A 419 -25.90 2.13 9.82
N GLY A 420 -26.65 1.28 10.53
CA GLY A 420 -27.06 1.58 11.91
C GLY A 420 -27.86 2.88 12.07
N GLY A 421 -28.60 3.29 11.03
CA GLY A 421 -29.34 4.56 10.99
C GLY A 421 -28.50 5.81 10.68
N LEU A 422 -27.19 5.67 10.47
CA LEU A 422 -26.29 6.76 10.09
C LEU A 422 -26.07 6.74 8.57
N THR A 423 -26.23 7.89 7.91
CA THR A 423 -26.14 8.01 6.45
C THR A 423 -25.05 8.99 6.04
N ARG A 424 -24.17 8.56 5.15
CA ARG A 424 -23.21 9.40 4.42
C ARG A 424 -23.62 9.49 2.96
N SER A 425 -23.47 10.64 2.33
CA SER A 425 -23.80 10.85 0.91
C SER A 425 -22.68 11.53 0.11
N MET A 426 -22.68 11.28 -1.20
CA MET A 426 -21.71 11.76 -2.16
C MET A 426 -22.43 12.36 -3.37
N GLU A 427 -21.95 13.49 -3.85
CA GLU A 427 -22.37 14.08 -5.13
C GLU A 427 -21.22 14.04 -6.12
N TYR A 428 -21.56 13.81 -7.39
CA TYR A 428 -20.60 13.69 -8.47
C TYR A 428 -20.88 14.70 -9.57
N ASP A 429 -19.82 15.19 -10.21
CA ASP A 429 -19.95 15.90 -11.47
C ASP A 429 -20.11 14.94 -12.68
N ALA A 430 -20.24 15.52 -13.88
CA ALA A 430 -20.35 14.76 -15.13
C ALA A 430 -19.11 13.91 -15.46
N ALA A 431 -17.92 14.27 -14.98
CA ALA A 431 -16.70 13.46 -15.09
C ALA A 431 -16.67 12.31 -14.08
N GLY A 432 -17.58 12.31 -13.10
CA GLY A 432 -17.65 11.30 -12.05
C GLY A 432 -16.71 11.53 -10.89
N ARG A 433 -16.25 12.77 -10.72
CA ARG A 433 -15.44 13.19 -9.59
C ARG A 433 -16.36 13.63 -8.45
N VAL A 434 -15.98 13.33 -7.21
CA VAL A 434 -16.76 13.73 -6.02
C VAL A 434 -16.66 15.23 -5.87
N ILE A 435 -17.77 15.96 -5.90
CA ILE A 435 -17.80 17.42 -5.70
C ILE A 435 -18.31 17.83 -4.33
N SER A 436 -19.09 16.96 -3.68
CA SER A 436 -19.59 17.15 -2.33
C SER A 436 -19.63 15.80 -1.61
N LEU A 437 -19.28 15.82 -0.34
CA LEU A 437 -19.37 14.69 0.55
C LEU A 437 -20.04 15.13 1.84
N THR A 438 -21.20 14.60 2.17
CA THR A 438 -21.90 14.87 3.45
C THR A 438 -21.76 13.67 4.36
N ASN A 439 -21.24 13.87 5.57
CA ASN A 439 -21.08 12.82 6.58
C ASN A 439 -22.37 12.61 7.39
N GLU A 440 -22.30 11.70 8.36
CA GLU A 440 -23.41 11.22 9.16
C GLU A 440 -24.03 12.27 10.08
N ASN A 441 -23.30 13.36 10.40
CA ASN A 441 -23.82 14.47 11.20
C ASN A 441 -24.24 15.70 10.37
N GLY A 442 -24.22 15.60 9.04
CA GLY A 442 -24.67 16.64 8.12
C GLY A 442 -23.60 17.67 7.74
N SER A 443 -22.39 17.60 8.30
CA SER A 443 -21.25 18.37 7.81
C SER A 443 -20.86 17.92 6.40
N HIS A 444 -20.37 18.83 5.58
CA HIS A 444 -19.98 18.52 4.20
C HIS A 444 -18.57 18.99 3.88
N SER A 445 -17.91 18.25 2.98
CA SER A 445 -16.66 18.64 2.32
C SER A 445 -16.95 18.90 0.85
N VAL A 446 -16.30 19.89 0.26
CA VAL A 446 -16.43 20.24 -1.17
C VAL A 446 -15.10 20.11 -1.88
N PHE A 447 -15.15 19.72 -3.16
CA PHE A 447 -13.94 19.49 -3.95
C PHE A 447 -14.08 20.20 -5.30
N SER A 448 -12.96 20.75 -5.78
CA SER A 448 -12.86 21.35 -7.10
C SER A 448 -11.64 20.83 -7.83
N TYR A 449 -11.77 20.71 -9.15
CA TYR A 449 -10.78 20.07 -10.00
C TYR A 449 -10.44 20.96 -11.19
N ASP A 450 -9.22 20.85 -11.69
CA ASP A 450 -8.84 21.50 -12.94
C ASP A 450 -9.33 20.75 -14.19
N ALA A 451 -8.93 21.24 -15.36
CA ALA A 451 -9.27 20.65 -16.65
C ALA A 451 -8.61 19.27 -16.89
N LEU A 452 -7.60 18.88 -16.11
CA LEU A 452 -6.97 17.56 -16.18
C LEU A 452 -7.46 16.59 -15.10
N ASP A 453 -8.58 16.90 -14.44
CA ASP A 453 -9.16 16.10 -13.36
C ASP A 453 -8.30 16.03 -12.08
N ARG A 454 -7.38 16.99 -11.87
CA ARG A 454 -6.56 17.07 -10.65
C ARG A 454 -7.26 17.94 -9.60
N LEU A 455 -7.22 17.52 -8.34
CA LEU A 455 -7.82 18.26 -7.22
C LEU A 455 -7.08 19.59 -7.01
N VAL A 456 -7.75 20.72 -7.18
CA VAL A 456 -7.15 22.06 -6.98
C VAL A 456 -7.65 22.77 -5.74
N GLN A 457 -8.79 22.36 -5.20
CA GLN A 457 -9.30 22.90 -3.94
C GLN A 457 -10.12 21.85 -3.20
N GLN A 458 -9.95 21.81 -1.88
CA GLN A 458 -10.77 21.04 -0.95
C GLN A 458 -11.23 21.95 0.18
N GLY A 459 -12.54 22.00 0.44
CA GLY A 459 -13.10 22.46 1.70
C GLY A 459 -13.35 21.25 2.59
N GLY A 460 -12.64 21.14 3.72
CA GLY A 460 -12.78 20.02 4.65
C GLY A 460 -14.04 20.10 5.51
N PHE A 461 -14.37 19.01 6.20
CA PHE A 461 -15.46 18.99 7.19
C PHE A 461 -15.24 19.97 8.34
N ASP A 462 -14.01 20.41 8.55
CA ASP A 462 -13.59 21.36 9.57
C ASP A 462 -13.67 22.82 9.13
N GLY A 463 -14.25 23.08 7.95
CA GLY A 463 -14.41 24.40 7.34
C GLY A 463 -13.16 24.92 6.63
N ARG A 464 -12.02 24.24 6.74
CA ARG A 464 -10.75 24.71 6.17
C ARG A 464 -10.66 24.51 4.67
N THR A 465 -10.06 25.47 3.99
CA THR A 465 -9.81 25.41 2.55
C THR A 465 -8.35 25.13 2.28
N GLN A 466 -8.09 24.04 1.56
CA GLN A 466 -6.79 23.67 1.03
C GLN A 466 -6.78 23.85 -0.49
N ARG A 467 -5.67 24.34 -1.04
CA ARG A 467 -5.48 24.49 -2.49
C ARG A 467 -4.22 23.81 -2.98
N TYR A 468 -4.25 23.34 -4.21
CA TYR A 468 -3.13 22.64 -4.84
C TYR A 468 -2.90 23.19 -6.24
N HIS A 469 -1.64 23.44 -6.56
CA HIS A 469 -1.21 23.84 -7.88
C HIS A 469 -0.18 22.85 -8.40
N TYR A 470 -0.29 22.56 -9.69
CA TYR A 470 0.54 21.58 -10.36
C TYR A 470 1.27 22.21 -11.52
N ASP A 471 2.45 21.67 -11.86
CA ASP A 471 3.10 21.99 -13.12
C ASP A 471 2.41 21.32 -14.33
N LEU A 472 2.92 21.63 -15.52
CA LEU A 472 2.44 21.08 -16.79
C LEU A 472 2.65 19.56 -16.91
N THR A 473 3.52 18.96 -16.08
CA THR A 473 3.77 17.51 -16.06
C THR A 473 2.92 16.76 -15.02
N GLY A 474 2.16 17.47 -14.20
CA GLY A 474 1.32 16.87 -13.16
C GLY A 474 1.90 16.87 -11.75
N LYS A 475 3.08 17.45 -11.52
CA LYS A 475 3.70 17.46 -10.19
C LYS A 475 3.16 18.60 -9.34
N LEU A 476 2.95 18.34 -8.05
CA LEU A 476 2.53 19.35 -7.08
C LEU A 476 3.65 20.38 -6.90
N THR A 477 3.44 21.63 -7.30
CA THR A 477 4.43 22.71 -7.13
C THR A 477 4.10 23.63 -5.98
N GLN A 478 2.82 23.70 -5.60
CA GLN A 478 2.37 24.52 -4.48
C GLN A 478 1.18 23.89 -3.77
N SER A 479 1.18 23.94 -2.45
CA SER A 479 -0.01 23.66 -1.63
C SER A 479 -0.27 24.78 -0.64
N GLU A 480 -1.53 25.12 -0.43
CA GLU A 480 -2.00 26.13 0.52
C GLU A 480 -2.91 25.48 1.57
N ASP A 481 -2.74 25.78 2.85
CA ASP A 481 -3.66 25.42 3.95
C ASP A 481 -3.86 26.66 4.83
N GLU A 482 -5.02 27.32 4.74
CA GLU A 482 -5.40 28.50 5.56
C GLU A 482 -4.30 29.58 5.73
N GLY A 483 -3.48 29.81 4.70
CA GLY A 483 -2.40 30.81 4.68
C GLY A 483 -0.98 30.24 4.77
N LEU A 484 -0.80 28.94 5.04
CA LEU A 484 0.47 28.25 4.89
C LEU A 484 0.70 27.87 3.43
N VAL A 485 1.66 28.53 2.78
CA VAL A 485 2.04 28.27 1.38
C VAL A 485 3.31 27.43 1.35
N ILE A 486 3.21 26.21 0.84
CA ILE A 486 4.36 25.31 0.64
C ILE A 486 4.68 25.27 -0.84
N LEU A 487 5.94 25.53 -1.22
CA LEU A 487 6.43 25.37 -2.59
C LEU A 487 7.39 24.18 -2.69
N TRP A 488 7.21 23.35 -3.72
CA TRP A 488 7.99 22.14 -3.95
C TRP A 488 8.87 22.29 -5.19
N TYR A 489 10.12 21.85 -5.08
CA TYR A 489 11.11 21.97 -6.15
C TYR A 489 11.69 20.61 -6.51
N TYR A 490 11.80 20.37 -7.82
CA TYR A 490 12.21 19.09 -8.39
C TYR A 490 13.45 19.27 -9.28
N ASP A 491 14.27 18.23 -9.39
CA ASP A 491 15.32 18.15 -10.40
C ASP A 491 14.81 17.63 -11.76
N GLU A 492 15.70 17.51 -12.74
CA GLU A 492 15.37 17.04 -14.09
C GLU A 492 14.84 15.59 -14.12
N SER A 493 15.13 14.81 -13.08
CA SER A 493 14.69 13.42 -12.86
C SER A 493 13.38 13.32 -12.07
N ASP A 494 12.68 14.44 -11.83
CA ASP A 494 11.46 14.51 -11.01
C ASP A 494 11.65 14.15 -9.52
N ARG A 495 12.88 14.24 -9.00
CA ARG A 495 13.16 14.03 -7.57
C ARG A 495 13.04 15.35 -6.81
N ILE A 496 12.45 15.31 -5.62
CA ILE A 496 12.32 16.49 -4.76
C ILE A 496 13.72 16.90 -4.29
N THR A 497 14.06 18.18 -4.41
CA THR A 497 15.36 18.72 -3.98
C THR A 497 15.23 19.57 -2.73
N HIS A 498 14.18 20.38 -2.64
CA HIS A 498 13.87 21.17 -1.47
C HIS A 498 12.41 21.63 -1.50
N ARG A 499 11.94 22.14 -0.36
CA ARG A 499 10.70 22.90 -0.28
C ARG A 499 10.87 24.15 0.57
N THR A 500 9.98 25.11 0.37
CA THR A 500 9.86 26.31 1.20
C THR A 500 8.48 26.37 1.84
N VAL A 501 8.38 27.00 3.01
CA VAL A 501 7.10 27.25 3.68
C VAL A 501 7.02 28.75 3.98
N ASN A 502 6.00 29.41 3.44
CA ASN A 502 5.84 30.87 3.48
C ASN A 502 7.07 31.65 2.98
N GLY A 503 7.79 31.09 2.00
CA GLY A 503 9.00 31.66 1.43
C GLY A 503 10.30 31.32 2.17
N GLU A 504 10.22 30.74 3.37
CA GLU A 504 11.39 30.35 4.16
C GLU A 504 11.86 28.92 3.79
N PRO A 505 13.18 28.66 3.72
CA PRO A 505 13.71 27.32 3.51
C PRO A 505 13.23 26.33 4.58
N ALA A 506 12.76 25.16 4.15
CA ALA A 506 12.41 24.05 5.03
C ALA A 506 13.30 22.84 4.72
N GLU A 507 12.75 21.70 4.32
CA GLU A 507 13.51 20.49 4.02
C GLU A 507 14.26 20.56 2.71
N GLN A 508 15.44 19.94 2.71
CA GLN A 508 16.35 19.78 1.59
C GLN A 508 16.77 18.31 1.49
N TRP A 509 16.75 17.76 0.28
CA TRP A 509 17.11 16.38 -0.05
C TRP A 509 18.36 16.38 -0.93
N GLN A 510 19.27 15.44 -0.67
CA GLN A 510 20.47 15.23 -1.49
C GLN A 510 20.57 13.78 -1.94
N TYR A 511 21.04 13.60 -3.17
CA TYR A 511 21.21 12.30 -3.79
C TYR A 511 22.65 12.14 -4.29
N ASP A 512 23.16 10.92 -4.26
CA ASP A 512 24.46 10.60 -4.85
C ASP A 512 24.40 10.40 -6.38
N GLY A 513 25.55 10.02 -6.95
CA GLY A 513 25.68 9.72 -8.38
C GLY A 513 24.84 8.54 -8.85
N HIS A 514 24.63 7.52 -8.00
CA HIS A 514 23.74 6.38 -8.24
C HIS A 514 22.26 6.81 -8.23
N GLY A 515 21.95 7.94 -7.60
CA GLY A 515 20.61 8.48 -7.43
C GLY A 515 19.95 8.07 -6.13
N TRP A 516 20.70 7.48 -5.20
CA TRP A 516 20.22 7.11 -3.87
C TRP A 516 20.17 8.34 -2.96
N LEU A 517 19.14 8.44 -2.11
CA LEU A 517 18.97 9.53 -1.16
C LEU A 517 20.02 9.38 -0.05
N THR A 518 20.94 10.32 0.06
CA THR A 518 22.02 10.28 1.06
C THR A 518 21.71 11.14 2.28
N ASP A 519 20.98 12.25 2.09
CA ASP A 519 20.77 13.23 3.14
C ASP A 519 19.40 13.90 3.01
N ILE A 520 18.75 14.13 4.15
CA ILE A 520 17.65 15.08 4.27
C ILE A 520 17.90 16.00 5.47
N SER A 521 17.72 17.31 5.34
CA SER A 521 17.99 18.27 6.42
C SER A 521 17.05 19.48 6.43
N HIS A 522 16.87 20.11 7.59
CA HIS A 522 16.19 21.41 7.75
C HIS A 522 16.61 22.12 9.04
N LEU A 523 16.07 23.33 9.28
CA LEU A 523 16.17 24.02 10.56
C LEU A 523 14.95 23.75 11.44
N SER A 524 15.16 23.23 12.64
CA SER A 524 14.14 23.00 13.68
C SER A 524 14.47 23.81 14.93
N GLU A 525 13.59 24.73 15.34
CA GLU A 525 13.82 25.67 16.47
C GLU A 525 15.27 26.23 16.50
N GLY A 526 15.77 26.67 15.34
CA GLY A 526 17.11 27.25 15.18
C GLY A 526 18.28 26.26 15.13
N HIS A 527 18.04 24.95 15.13
CA HIS A 527 19.08 23.92 15.03
C HIS A 527 19.02 23.24 13.67
N ARG A 528 20.19 22.91 13.09
CA ARG A 528 20.23 22.05 11.90
C ARG A 528 19.99 20.62 12.33
N VAL A 529 18.96 19.99 11.77
CA VAL A 529 18.65 18.58 12.01
C VAL A 529 18.69 17.84 10.69
N ALA A 530 19.47 16.76 10.63
CA ALA A 530 19.64 15.97 9.42
C ALA A 530 19.50 14.46 9.68
N VAL A 531 19.12 13.74 8.63
CA VAL A 531 19.12 12.28 8.56
C VAL A 531 19.97 11.88 7.36
N HIS A 532 20.93 11.01 7.61
CA HIS A 532 21.90 10.52 6.62
C HIS A 532 21.67 9.02 6.40
N TYR A 533 21.79 8.58 5.15
CA TYR A 533 21.56 7.19 4.75
C TYR A 533 22.81 6.60 4.11
N GLY A 534 23.15 5.37 4.52
CA GLY A 534 24.19 4.56 3.89
C GLY A 534 23.59 3.42 3.08
N TYR A 535 24.24 3.03 1.99
CA TYR A 535 23.86 1.88 1.17
C TYR A 535 25.07 0.97 0.93
N ASP A 536 24.84 -0.31 0.67
CA ASP A 536 25.87 -1.23 0.17
C ASP A 536 25.96 -1.22 -1.36
N ASP A 537 26.89 -2.00 -1.90
CA ASP A 537 27.10 -2.20 -3.34
C ASP A 537 25.93 -2.91 -4.04
N LYS A 538 24.88 -3.29 -3.31
CA LYS A 538 23.64 -3.89 -3.81
C LYS A 538 22.43 -2.95 -3.63
N GLY A 539 22.67 -1.70 -3.25
CA GLY A 539 21.64 -0.68 -3.06
C GLY A 539 20.74 -0.90 -1.85
N ARG A 540 21.15 -1.74 -0.89
CA ARG A 540 20.41 -2.01 0.34
C ARG A 540 20.85 -1.04 1.42
N LEU A 541 19.91 -0.55 2.23
CA LEU A 541 20.19 0.40 3.31
C LEU A 541 21.10 -0.25 4.36
N THR A 542 22.26 0.34 4.63
CA THR A 542 23.24 -0.15 5.62
C THR A 542 23.25 0.67 6.90
N GLY A 543 22.60 1.82 6.91
CA GLY A 543 22.39 2.56 8.14
C GLY A 543 21.65 3.87 7.98
N GLU A 544 21.18 4.35 9.12
CA GLU A 544 20.54 5.65 9.30
C GLU A 544 21.27 6.39 10.43
N CYS A 545 21.70 7.62 10.17
CA CYS A 545 22.36 8.47 11.15
C CYS A 545 21.60 9.80 11.28
N GLN A 546 21.24 10.18 12.50
CA GLN A 546 20.56 11.43 12.81
C GLN A 546 21.50 12.37 13.53
N THR A 547 21.53 13.63 13.13
CA THR A 547 22.40 14.67 13.72
C THR A 547 21.60 15.91 14.09
N VAL A 548 22.03 16.56 15.17
CA VAL A 548 21.54 17.88 15.59
C VAL A 548 22.74 18.77 15.83
N GLU A 549 22.83 19.87 15.10
CA GLU A 549 23.99 20.76 15.08
C GLU A 549 23.57 22.22 15.29
N ASN A 550 24.48 23.01 15.88
CA ASN A 550 24.38 24.46 15.88
C ASN A 550 24.74 24.98 14.48
N PRO A 551 23.81 25.60 13.74
CA PRO A 551 24.05 26.01 12.36
C PRO A 551 25.06 27.15 12.21
N GLU A 552 25.32 27.94 13.27
CA GLU A 552 26.27 29.06 13.24
C GLU A 552 27.70 28.61 13.53
N THR A 553 27.88 27.69 14.49
CA THR A 553 29.19 27.22 14.94
C THR A 553 29.64 25.91 14.30
N GLY A 554 28.70 25.13 13.73
CA GLY A 554 28.95 23.76 13.27
C GLY A 554 29.14 22.75 14.40
N GLU A 555 28.82 23.12 15.65
CA GLU A 555 28.95 22.23 16.80
C GLU A 555 27.90 21.12 16.76
N LEU A 556 28.34 19.86 16.77
CA LEU A 556 27.47 18.69 16.91
C LEU A 556 26.95 18.58 18.34
N LEU A 557 25.65 18.78 18.53
CA LEU A 557 24.98 18.74 19.83
C LEU A 557 24.52 17.34 20.20
N TRP A 558 24.10 16.55 19.22
CA TRP A 558 23.66 15.17 19.43
C TRP A 558 23.70 14.35 18.14
N GLN A 559 23.97 13.05 18.28
CA GLN A 559 23.98 12.07 17.19
C GLN A 559 23.39 10.74 17.65
N HIS A 560 22.68 10.07 16.74
CA HIS A 560 22.25 8.68 16.87
C HIS A 560 22.49 7.94 15.55
N GLU A 561 22.97 6.70 15.62
CA GLU A 561 23.24 5.88 14.45
C GLU A 561 22.67 4.49 14.67
N THR A 562 22.03 3.94 13.64
CA THR A 562 21.65 2.53 13.57
C THR A 562 22.19 1.95 12.27
N LYS A 563 22.94 0.83 12.37
CA LYS A 563 23.48 0.11 11.21
C LYS A 563 22.69 -1.16 10.94
N HIS A 564 22.51 -1.49 9.68
CA HIS A 564 21.85 -2.71 9.21
C HIS A 564 22.86 -3.59 8.48
N ALA A 565 22.78 -4.89 8.72
CA ALA A 565 23.56 -5.88 8.00
C ALA A 565 22.67 -7.02 7.52
N TYR A 566 23.09 -7.60 6.40
CA TYR A 566 22.39 -8.62 5.67
C TYR A 566 23.23 -9.90 5.66
N ASN A 567 22.57 -11.06 5.75
CA ASN A 567 23.27 -12.33 5.54
C ASN A 567 23.59 -12.56 4.06
N GLU A 568 24.32 -13.66 3.78
CA GLU A 568 24.67 -14.07 2.42
C GLU A 568 23.44 -14.26 1.51
N GLN A 569 22.28 -14.59 2.09
CA GLN A 569 21.02 -14.80 1.41
C GLN A 569 20.21 -13.51 1.18
N GLY A 570 20.71 -12.35 1.63
CA GLY A 570 20.07 -11.04 1.45
C GLY A 570 19.03 -10.66 2.50
N LEU A 571 18.83 -11.46 3.55
CA LEU A 571 17.92 -11.13 4.65
C LEU A 571 18.57 -10.12 5.60
N ALA A 572 17.85 -9.03 5.89
CA ALA A 572 18.17 -8.12 6.98
C ALA A 572 18.03 -8.85 8.32
N ASN A 573 19.13 -9.41 8.81
CA ASN A 573 19.13 -10.27 9.98
C ASN A 573 19.85 -9.63 11.17
N ARG A 574 20.47 -8.46 11.00
CA ARG A 574 21.22 -7.81 12.07
C ARG A 574 21.05 -6.30 12.05
N VAL A 575 20.77 -5.76 13.23
CA VAL A 575 20.68 -4.32 13.50
C VAL A 575 21.68 -4.00 14.60
N THR A 576 22.47 -2.95 14.44
CA THR A 576 23.44 -2.48 15.43
C THR A 576 23.14 -1.02 15.76
N PRO A 577 22.34 -0.77 16.81
CA PRO A 577 22.16 0.57 17.35
C PRO A 577 23.46 1.05 18.01
N ASP A 578 23.71 2.36 17.99
CA ASP A 578 24.82 2.94 18.74
C ASP A 578 24.72 2.59 20.24
N SER A 579 25.82 2.08 20.79
CA SER A 579 25.96 1.76 22.22
C SER A 579 25.02 0.70 22.79
N LEU A 580 24.43 -0.10 21.91
CA LEU A 580 23.87 -1.40 22.25
C LEU A 580 24.65 -2.48 21.50
N PRO A 581 24.91 -3.66 22.10
CA PRO A 581 25.42 -4.79 21.35
C PRO A 581 24.52 -5.11 20.15
N PRO A 582 25.08 -5.72 19.08
CA PRO A 582 24.31 -6.07 17.90
C PRO A 582 23.11 -6.96 18.23
N VAL A 583 21.97 -6.63 17.65
CA VAL A 583 20.73 -7.41 17.66
C VAL A 583 20.73 -8.29 16.42
N GLU A 584 20.73 -9.61 16.61
CA GLU A 584 20.68 -10.59 15.52
C GLU A 584 19.35 -11.35 15.58
N TRP A 585 18.61 -11.34 14.48
CA TRP A 585 17.37 -12.06 14.31
C TRP A 585 17.64 -13.45 13.77
N LEU A 586 17.21 -14.46 14.51
CA LEU A 586 17.23 -15.84 14.06
C LEU A 586 15.94 -16.10 13.31
N THR A 587 16.07 -16.53 12.07
CA THR A 587 14.93 -16.88 11.22
C THR A 587 15.04 -18.30 10.72
N TYR A 588 13.90 -18.88 10.36
CA TYR A 588 13.81 -20.13 9.63
C TYR A 588 12.88 -19.91 8.42
N GLY A 589 13.02 -20.78 7.43
CA GLY A 589 12.21 -20.68 6.22
C GLY A 589 12.42 -19.33 5.51
N SER A 590 11.34 -18.78 4.96
CA SER A 590 11.34 -17.50 4.24
C SER A 590 11.36 -16.26 5.16
N GLY A 591 12.02 -16.33 6.33
CA GLY A 591 12.15 -15.20 7.26
C GLY A 591 11.25 -15.24 8.50
N TYR A 592 10.67 -16.40 8.85
CA TYR A 592 9.90 -16.55 10.09
C TYR A 592 10.82 -16.49 11.30
N LEU A 593 10.46 -15.71 12.33
CA LEU A 593 11.28 -15.56 13.53
C LEU A 593 11.36 -16.88 14.30
N ALA A 594 12.58 -17.28 14.64
CA ALA A 594 12.89 -18.37 15.58
C ALA A 594 13.37 -17.81 16.92
N GLY A 595 14.01 -16.64 16.91
CA GLY A 595 14.57 -16.03 18.12
C GLY A 595 15.35 -14.76 17.85
N MET A 596 15.99 -14.26 18.90
CA MET A 596 16.84 -13.08 18.86
C MET A 596 18.03 -13.24 19.79
N LYS A 597 19.21 -12.82 19.31
CA LYS A 597 20.42 -12.69 20.11
C LYS A 597 20.75 -11.22 20.35
N LEU A 598 21.28 -10.93 21.53
CA LEU A 598 21.86 -9.63 21.87
C LEU A 598 23.35 -9.84 22.19
N GLY A 599 24.24 -9.22 21.40
CA GLY A 599 25.69 -9.39 21.57
C GLY A 599 26.12 -10.86 21.48
N GLY A 600 25.49 -11.64 20.60
CA GLY A 600 25.74 -13.08 20.44
C GLY A 600 25.07 -13.99 21.47
N THR A 601 24.48 -13.44 22.54
CA THR A 601 23.77 -14.23 23.56
C THR A 601 22.29 -14.40 23.17
N PRO A 602 21.77 -15.64 23.02
CA PRO A 602 20.34 -15.87 22.82
C PRO A 602 19.54 -15.29 23.99
N LEU A 603 18.51 -14.52 23.68
CA LEU A 603 17.71 -13.83 24.68
C LEU A 603 16.20 -14.03 24.52
N VAL A 604 15.74 -14.18 23.28
CA VAL A 604 14.35 -14.51 22.96
C VAL A 604 14.31 -15.75 22.09
N GLU A 605 13.43 -16.67 22.42
CA GLU A 605 13.11 -17.85 21.62
C GLU A 605 11.60 -17.91 21.36
N TYR A 606 11.22 -18.37 20.17
CA TYR A 606 9.82 -18.54 19.82
C TYR A 606 9.53 -19.97 19.41
N THR A 607 8.44 -20.51 19.92
CA THR A 607 7.76 -21.67 19.36
C THR A 607 6.56 -21.18 18.56
N ARG A 608 6.36 -21.78 17.40
CA ARG A 608 5.25 -21.48 16.50
C ARG A 608 4.47 -22.74 16.18
N ASP A 609 3.17 -22.59 15.95
CA ASP A 609 2.36 -23.66 15.37
C ASP A 609 2.63 -23.84 13.87
N ARG A 610 1.89 -24.75 13.25
CA ARG A 610 1.99 -25.05 11.81
C ARG A 610 1.51 -23.89 10.94
N LEU A 611 0.77 -22.93 11.50
CA LEU A 611 0.33 -21.71 10.83
C LEU A 611 1.31 -20.54 11.02
N HIS A 612 2.51 -20.80 11.57
CA HIS A 612 3.53 -19.80 11.90
C HIS A 612 3.09 -18.77 12.95
N ARG A 613 2.01 -19.04 13.70
CA ARG A 613 1.58 -18.17 14.79
C ARG A 613 2.38 -18.51 16.03
N GLU A 614 2.73 -17.48 16.80
CA GLU A 614 3.43 -17.66 18.07
C GLU A 614 2.56 -18.46 19.04
N THR A 615 3.07 -19.58 19.54
CA THR A 615 2.43 -20.37 20.59
C THR A 615 3.18 -20.28 21.91
N VAL A 616 4.50 -20.13 21.87
CA VAL A 616 5.32 -19.86 23.05
C VAL A 616 6.38 -18.82 22.72
N ARG A 617 6.63 -17.90 23.65
CA ARG A 617 7.77 -16.99 23.63
C ARG A 617 8.48 -17.06 24.97
N SER A 618 9.76 -17.38 24.95
CA SER A 618 10.58 -17.51 26.15
C SER A 618 11.69 -16.47 26.17
N PHE A 619 11.97 -15.92 27.36
CA PHE A 619 12.99 -14.91 27.58
C PHE A 619 14.01 -15.35 28.64
N GLY A 620 15.29 -15.17 28.34
CA GLY A 620 16.38 -15.39 29.30
C GLY A 620 16.73 -16.86 29.57
N SER A 621 16.34 -17.80 28.72
CA SER A 621 16.80 -19.19 28.80
C SER A 621 18.25 -19.29 28.31
N MET A 622 19.21 -19.40 29.22
CA MET A 622 20.53 -19.95 28.89
C MET A 622 20.44 -21.48 28.85
N ALA A 623 21.26 -22.13 28.00
CA ALA A 623 21.35 -23.58 27.93
C ALA A 623 21.55 -24.18 29.34
N GLY A 624 20.54 -24.90 29.84
CA GLY A 624 20.53 -25.50 31.18
C GLY A 624 19.90 -24.68 32.31
N SER A 625 19.22 -23.57 32.01
CA SER A 625 18.47 -22.75 32.98
C SER A 625 16.99 -22.60 32.61
N ASN A 626 16.11 -22.43 33.60
CA ASN A 626 14.71 -22.11 33.36
C ASN A 626 14.59 -20.69 32.77
N ALA A 627 13.71 -20.50 31.78
CA ALA A 627 13.41 -19.18 31.26
C ALA A 627 12.90 -18.26 32.38
N ALA A 628 13.37 -17.01 32.41
CA ALA A 628 12.91 -16.02 33.39
C ALA A 628 11.44 -15.66 33.16
N TYR A 629 11.00 -15.70 31.89
CA TYR A 629 9.63 -15.40 31.48
C TYR A 629 9.25 -16.29 30.30
N GLU A 630 8.03 -16.82 30.33
CA GLU A 630 7.46 -17.64 29.26
C GLU A 630 6.01 -17.25 29.03
N LEU A 631 5.69 -16.84 27.80
CA LEU A 631 4.36 -16.48 27.32
C LEU A 631 3.81 -17.58 26.42
N THR A 632 2.72 -18.21 26.84
CA THR A 632 1.95 -19.15 26.03
C THR A 632 0.76 -18.44 25.40
N SER A 633 0.59 -18.55 24.09
CA SER A 633 -0.54 -18.02 23.33
C SER A 633 -1.37 -19.14 22.73
N THR A 634 -2.69 -19.03 22.83
CA THR A 634 -3.65 -19.97 22.20
C THR A 634 -4.60 -19.23 21.27
N TYR A 635 -5.19 -19.95 20.31
CA TYR A 635 -6.06 -19.37 19.28
C TYR A 635 -7.38 -20.15 19.16
N THR A 636 -8.45 -19.41 18.89
CA THR A 636 -9.75 -19.99 18.56
C THR A 636 -9.70 -20.74 17.22
N PRO A 637 -10.70 -21.60 16.92
CA PRO A 637 -10.82 -22.25 15.60
C PRO A 637 -11.03 -21.28 14.42
N ALA A 638 -11.28 -19.99 14.69
CA ALA A 638 -11.34 -18.94 13.66
C ALA A 638 -9.98 -18.22 13.48
N GLY A 639 -8.96 -18.60 14.24
CA GLY A 639 -7.63 -17.99 14.22
C GLY A 639 -7.48 -16.73 15.07
N GLN A 640 -8.49 -16.35 15.85
CA GLN A 640 -8.42 -15.20 16.76
C GLN A 640 -7.69 -15.59 18.06
N LEU A 641 -6.89 -14.68 18.63
CA LEU A 641 -6.20 -14.90 19.91
C LEU A 641 -7.21 -15.24 21.01
N GLN A 642 -7.01 -16.36 21.70
CA GLN A 642 -7.92 -16.85 22.74
C GLN A 642 -7.37 -16.60 24.14
N SER A 643 -6.09 -16.85 24.36
CA SER A 643 -5.43 -16.55 25.64
C SER A 643 -3.96 -16.21 25.47
N GLN A 644 -3.44 -15.49 26.45
CA GLN A 644 -2.03 -15.18 26.66
C GLN A 644 -1.72 -15.40 28.14
N HIS A 645 -1.03 -16.49 28.45
CA HIS A 645 -0.74 -16.91 29.82
C HIS A 645 0.76 -16.89 30.07
N LEU A 646 1.13 -16.46 31.26
CA LEU A 646 2.52 -16.33 31.67
C LEU A 646 2.87 -17.34 32.74
N ASN A 647 4.17 -17.62 32.88
CA ASN A 647 4.71 -18.30 34.06
C ASN A 647 4.49 -17.52 35.39
N SER A 648 3.75 -16.40 35.33
CA SER A 648 3.17 -15.67 36.44
C SER A 648 1.68 -15.40 36.19
N LEU A 649 0.82 -16.17 36.88
CA LEU A 649 -0.63 -16.18 36.67
C LEU A 649 -1.31 -14.80 36.74
N VAL A 650 -0.75 -13.85 37.52
CA VAL A 650 -1.36 -12.50 37.71
C VAL A 650 -1.48 -11.69 36.41
N TYR A 651 -0.73 -12.07 35.38
CA TYR A 651 -0.70 -11.40 34.09
C TYR A 651 -1.48 -12.15 32.99
N ASP A 652 -2.09 -13.29 33.30
CA ASP A 652 -2.87 -14.06 32.34
C ASP A 652 -4.03 -13.24 31.77
N ARG A 653 -4.25 -13.37 30.48
CA ARG A 653 -5.35 -12.72 29.75
C ARG A 653 -6.09 -13.73 28.89
N ASP A 654 -7.40 -13.76 29.01
CA ASP A 654 -8.32 -14.48 28.13
C ASP A 654 -9.14 -13.47 27.31
N TYR A 655 -9.29 -13.75 26.02
CA TYR A 655 -9.94 -12.87 25.06
C TYR A 655 -11.26 -13.48 24.57
N GLY A 656 -12.32 -12.68 24.57
CA GLY A 656 -13.65 -13.06 24.07
C GLY A 656 -14.04 -12.22 22.86
N TRP A 657 -14.59 -12.88 21.84
CA TRP A 657 -14.93 -12.28 20.55
C TRP A 657 -16.43 -12.41 20.25
N SER A 658 -17.02 -11.44 19.56
CA SER A 658 -18.40 -11.51 19.04
C SER A 658 -18.48 -12.41 17.80
N ASP A 659 -19.71 -12.69 17.34
CA ASP A 659 -19.95 -13.38 16.06
C ASP A 659 -19.50 -12.54 14.84
N ASN A 660 -19.34 -11.23 15.00
CA ASN A 660 -18.74 -10.37 13.98
C ASN A 660 -17.21 -10.30 14.04
N GLY A 661 -16.61 -10.89 15.07
CA GLY A 661 -15.17 -10.86 15.30
C GLY A 661 -14.65 -9.65 16.10
N ASP A 662 -15.55 -8.89 16.74
CA ASP A 662 -15.18 -7.77 17.62
C ASP A 662 -14.69 -8.28 18.99
N LEU A 663 -13.72 -7.60 19.59
CA LEU A 663 -13.22 -7.94 20.93
C LEU A 663 -14.23 -7.47 22.00
N VAL A 664 -15.03 -8.39 22.53
CA VAL A 664 -16.08 -8.06 23.53
C VAL A 664 -15.63 -8.27 24.96
N ARG A 665 -14.51 -8.96 25.20
CA ARG A 665 -14.05 -9.23 26.56
C ARG A 665 -12.54 -9.43 26.65
N ILE A 666 -11.92 -8.85 27.67
CA ILE A 666 -10.59 -9.23 28.17
C ILE A 666 -10.73 -9.58 29.64
N SER A 667 -10.44 -10.82 30.01
CA SER A 667 -10.48 -11.31 31.40
C SER A 667 -9.07 -11.56 31.91
N GLY A 668 -8.77 -11.09 33.11
CA GLY A 668 -7.57 -11.49 33.85
C GLY A 668 -7.93 -11.82 35.31
N PRO A 669 -6.97 -12.32 36.11
CA PRO A 669 -7.24 -12.84 37.45
C PRO A 669 -7.85 -11.85 38.44
N ARG A 670 -7.64 -10.54 38.22
CA ARG A 670 -8.12 -9.47 39.12
C ARG A 670 -9.28 -8.66 38.55
N GLN A 671 -9.46 -8.67 37.24
CA GLN A 671 -10.35 -7.77 36.55
C GLN A 671 -10.77 -8.35 35.21
N THR A 672 -12.05 -8.21 34.87
CA THR A 672 -12.58 -8.41 33.53
C THR A 672 -13.06 -7.08 32.97
N ARG A 673 -12.78 -6.83 31.68
CA ARG A 673 -13.33 -5.71 30.92
C ARG A 673 -14.21 -6.26 29.82
N GLU A 674 -15.44 -5.78 29.74
CA GLU A 674 -16.40 -6.10 28.68
C GLU A 674 -16.64 -4.84 27.84
N TYR A 675 -16.71 -5.02 26.52
CA TYR A 675 -16.82 -3.93 25.53
C TYR A 675 -18.16 -4.07 24.80
N GLY A 676 -18.95 -3.00 24.78
CA GLY A 676 -20.20 -2.92 24.02
C GLY A 676 -20.05 -2.02 22.79
N TYR A 677 -20.60 -2.43 21.66
CA TYR A 677 -20.50 -1.73 20.39
C TYR A 677 -21.89 -1.39 19.82
N SER A 678 -21.98 -0.24 19.15
CA SER A 678 -23.13 0.16 18.32
C SER A 678 -23.25 -0.70 17.06
N ALA A 679 -24.39 -0.58 16.35
CA ALA A 679 -24.61 -1.22 15.05
C ALA A 679 -23.63 -0.75 13.93
N THR A 680 -22.90 0.34 14.17
CA THR A 680 -21.84 0.84 13.27
C THR A 680 -20.43 0.48 13.75
N GLY A 681 -20.30 -0.36 14.78
CA GLY A 681 -19.02 -0.85 15.30
C GLY A 681 -18.29 0.13 16.24
N ARG A 682 -18.94 1.23 16.66
CA ARG A 682 -18.36 2.19 17.62
C ARG A 682 -18.49 1.70 19.05
N LEU A 683 -17.47 1.87 19.88
CA LEU A 683 -17.50 1.54 21.31
C LEU A 683 -18.51 2.44 22.05
N GLU A 684 -19.53 1.84 22.66
CA GLU A 684 -20.59 2.53 23.40
C GLU A 684 -20.44 2.39 24.92
N SER A 685 -19.80 1.32 25.39
CA SER A 685 -19.55 1.15 26.82
C SER A 685 -18.37 0.24 27.12
N VAL A 686 -17.70 0.51 28.24
CA VAL A 686 -16.76 -0.41 28.86
C VAL A 686 -17.26 -0.74 30.26
N ARG A 687 -17.54 -2.01 30.51
CA ARG A 687 -17.88 -2.52 31.86
C ARG A 687 -16.64 -3.16 32.47
N THR A 688 -16.29 -2.71 33.66
CA THR A 688 -15.16 -3.21 34.43
C THR A 688 -15.68 -3.97 35.64
N LEU A 689 -15.34 -5.25 35.71
CA LEU A 689 -15.75 -6.20 36.75
C LEU A 689 -14.54 -6.64 37.58
N ALA A 690 -14.66 -6.59 38.90
CA ALA A 690 -13.75 -7.19 39.89
C ALA A 690 -14.57 -7.62 41.13
N PRO A 691 -14.02 -8.38 42.10
CA PRO A 691 -14.79 -8.90 43.24
C PRO A 691 -15.65 -7.87 43.99
N ASP A 692 -15.15 -6.63 44.11
CA ASP A 692 -15.83 -5.51 44.78
C ASP A 692 -16.10 -4.32 43.84
N LEU A 693 -16.10 -4.54 42.52
CA LEU A 693 -16.22 -3.48 41.52
C LEU A 693 -17.09 -3.92 40.34
N ASP A 694 -18.17 -3.17 40.06
CA ASP A 694 -18.92 -3.26 38.81
C ASP A 694 -19.24 -1.85 38.34
N ILE A 695 -18.40 -1.35 37.44
CA ILE A 695 -18.55 0.00 36.88
C ILE A 695 -18.76 -0.13 35.37
N ARG A 696 -19.79 0.53 34.87
CA ARG A 696 -20.00 0.72 33.43
C ARG A 696 -19.76 2.18 33.08
N ILE A 697 -18.82 2.42 32.18
CA ILE A 697 -18.54 3.75 31.65
C ILE A 697 -19.15 3.84 30.24
N PRO A 698 -20.16 4.69 30.02
CA PRO A 698 -20.72 4.93 28.69
C PRO A 698 -19.77 5.80 27.84
N TYR A 699 -19.79 5.60 26.53
CA TYR A 699 -19.09 6.40 25.54
C TYR A 699 -20.11 6.97 24.56
N ALA A 700 -20.37 8.28 24.68
CA ALA A 700 -21.27 8.98 23.78
C ALA A 700 -20.47 9.57 22.61
N THR A 701 -20.94 9.33 21.38
CA THR A 701 -20.44 9.98 20.16
C THR A 701 -21.58 10.58 19.36
N ASP A 702 -21.31 11.66 18.65
CA ASP A 702 -22.25 12.18 17.66
C ASP A 702 -22.35 11.24 16.44
N PRO A 703 -23.26 11.50 15.48
CA PRO A 703 -23.37 10.70 14.26
C PRO A 703 -22.07 10.56 13.46
N ALA A 704 -21.16 11.53 13.47
CA ALA A 704 -19.85 11.44 12.78
C ALA A 704 -18.76 10.72 13.59
N GLY A 705 -19.04 10.35 14.84
CA GLY A 705 -18.12 9.62 15.72
C GLY A 705 -17.29 10.53 16.63
N ASN A 706 -17.60 11.82 16.67
CA ASN A 706 -16.92 12.76 17.57
C ASN A 706 -17.42 12.54 19.01
N ARG A 707 -16.51 12.52 19.98
CA ARG A 707 -16.86 12.32 21.40
C ARG A 707 -17.73 13.46 21.91
N LEU A 708 -18.86 13.12 22.53
CA LEU A 708 -19.73 14.08 23.21
C LEU A 708 -19.33 14.25 24.69
N PRO A 709 -19.71 15.38 25.35
CA PRO A 709 -19.56 15.52 26.80
C PRO A 709 -20.17 14.33 27.54
N ASP A 710 -19.50 13.89 28.61
CA ASP A 710 -19.97 12.78 29.42
C ASP A 710 -21.32 13.13 30.09
N PRO A 711 -22.42 12.41 29.80
CA PRO A 711 -23.73 12.73 30.35
C PRO A 711 -23.84 12.58 31.87
N GLU A 712 -22.98 11.78 32.51
CA GLU A 712 -22.97 11.64 33.98
C GLU A 712 -22.29 12.83 34.66
N LEU A 713 -21.22 13.35 34.05
CA LEU A 713 -20.49 14.51 34.59
C LEU A 713 -21.10 15.85 34.19
N HIS A 714 -21.75 15.91 33.02
CA HIS A 714 -22.38 17.11 32.45
C HIS A 714 -23.82 16.81 31.99
N PRO A 715 -24.74 16.46 32.91
CA PRO A 715 -26.12 16.09 32.57
C PRO A 715 -26.94 17.23 31.94
N ASP A 716 -26.49 18.48 32.12
CA ASP A 716 -27.13 19.66 31.53
C ASP A 716 -26.73 19.89 30.06
N SER A 717 -25.80 19.10 29.51
CA SER A 717 -25.37 19.25 28.12
C SER A 717 -26.47 18.81 27.15
N THR A 718 -26.90 19.71 26.28
CA THR A 718 -27.86 19.41 25.19
C THR A 718 -27.17 19.17 23.84
N LEU A 719 -25.84 19.00 23.84
CA LEU A 719 -25.07 18.88 22.61
C LEU A 719 -25.22 17.49 22.00
N THR A 720 -25.68 17.44 20.75
CA THR A 720 -25.86 16.17 20.02
C THR A 720 -24.89 16.02 18.84
N VAL A 721 -24.27 17.11 18.38
CA VAL A 721 -23.36 17.18 17.23
C VAL A 721 -22.33 18.29 17.43
N TRP A 722 -21.09 18.06 17.04
CA TRP A 722 -20.09 19.12 16.92
C TRP A 722 -20.15 19.79 15.54
N PRO A 723 -20.39 21.11 15.46
CA PRO A 723 -20.16 21.86 14.22
C PRO A 723 -18.74 21.61 13.72
N ASP A 724 -18.59 21.47 12.41
CA ASP A 724 -17.29 21.30 11.74
C ASP A 724 -16.45 20.11 12.27
N ASN A 725 -17.10 19.11 12.91
CA ASN A 725 -16.43 18.00 13.60
C ASN A 725 -15.37 18.44 14.62
N ARG A 726 -15.50 19.64 15.19
CA ARG A 726 -14.50 20.24 16.06
C ARG A 726 -14.94 20.19 17.52
N ILE A 727 -14.30 19.32 18.30
CA ILE A 727 -14.57 19.18 19.73
C ILE A 727 -14.14 20.46 20.45
N ALA A 728 -15.06 21.12 21.17
CA ALA A 728 -14.75 22.33 21.94
C ALA A 728 -14.70 22.08 23.46
N GLU A 729 -15.29 20.99 23.95
CA GLU A 729 -15.23 20.60 25.37
C GLU A 729 -15.48 19.11 25.55
N ASP A 730 -14.96 18.54 26.63
CA ASP A 730 -15.29 17.18 27.08
C ASP A 730 -15.61 17.16 28.59
N ALA A 731 -15.55 15.98 29.21
CA ALA A 731 -15.73 15.78 30.64
C ALA A 731 -14.81 16.64 31.52
N HIS A 732 -13.58 16.92 31.04
CA HIS A 732 -12.49 17.45 31.85
C HIS A 732 -11.91 18.75 31.31
N TYR A 733 -12.10 19.08 30.03
CA TYR A 733 -11.41 20.20 29.41
C TYR A 733 -12.30 21.01 28.47
N VAL A 734 -11.93 22.27 28.32
CA VAL A 734 -12.34 23.16 27.22
C VAL A 734 -11.17 23.30 26.25
N TYR A 735 -11.44 23.21 24.95
CA TYR A 735 -10.46 23.21 23.87
C TYR A 735 -10.64 24.44 22.98
N ARG A 736 -9.54 25.08 22.60
CA ARG A 736 -9.50 26.11 21.55
C ARG A 736 -8.58 25.68 20.44
N HIS A 737 -8.95 26.06 19.22
CA HIS A 737 -8.19 25.72 18.02
C HIS A 737 -7.84 26.99 17.23
N ASP A 738 -6.76 26.95 16.46
CA ASP A 738 -6.45 27.99 15.48
C ASP A 738 -7.20 27.79 14.16
N GLU A 739 -6.93 28.67 13.19
CA GLU A 739 -7.47 28.61 11.82
C GLU A 739 -7.13 27.30 11.09
N TYR A 740 -5.98 26.69 11.41
CA TYR A 740 -5.54 25.40 10.87
C TYR A 740 -6.15 24.18 11.60
N GLY A 741 -7.06 24.39 12.55
CA GLY A 741 -7.68 23.32 13.32
C GLY A 741 -6.76 22.66 14.35
N ARG A 742 -5.60 23.27 14.67
CA ARG A 742 -4.67 22.75 15.68
C ARG A 742 -5.09 23.22 17.07
N LEU A 743 -4.99 22.33 18.06
CA LEU A 743 -5.29 22.64 19.46
C LEU A 743 -4.32 23.71 20.00
N THR A 744 -4.77 24.92 20.30
CA THR A 744 -3.92 26.01 20.82
C THR A 744 -4.04 26.19 22.32
N GLU A 745 -5.21 25.90 22.89
CA GLU A 745 -5.46 26.01 24.33
C GLU A 745 -6.29 24.82 24.82
N LYS A 746 -5.91 24.28 25.97
CA LYS A 746 -6.68 23.28 26.70
C LYS A 746 -6.74 23.69 28.17
N THR A 747 -7.95 23.96 28.66
CA THR A 747 -8.18 24.49 30.01
C THR A 747 -9.03 23.53 30.82
N ASP A 748 -8.69 23.33 32.09
CA ASP A 748 -9.46 22.47 33.00
C ASP A 748 -10.93 22.95 33.08
N ARG A 749 -11.87 22.04 32.85
CA ARG A 749 -13.31 22.30 33.00
C ARG A 749 -13.74 21.95 34.42
N ILE A 750 -14.24 22.94 35.16
CA ILE A 750 -14.68 22.77 36.55
C ILE A 750 -16.20 22.55 36.58
N PRO A 751 -16.70 21.41 37.10
CA PRO A 751 -18.14 21.18 37.24
C PRO A 751 -18.80 22.20 38.17
N ALA A 752 -20.00 22.65 37.82
CA ALA A 752 -20.77 23.59 38.63
C ALA A 752 -21.07 23.00 40.03
N GLY A 753 -20.85 23.78 41.10
CA GLY A 753 -21.14 23.38 42.48
C GLY A 753 -20.01 22.66 43.22
N VAL A 754 -18.88 22.37 42.57
CA VAL A 754 -17.68 21.85 43.25
C VAL A 754 -16.81 23.02 43.71
N ILE A 755 -16.74 23.27 45.02
CA ILE A 755 -15.75 24.19 45.59
C ILE A 755 -14.40 23.46 45.64
N ARG A 756 -13.58 23.67 44.61
CA ARG A 756 -12.12 23.67 44.76
C ARG A 756 -11.66 25.09 44.47
N THR A 757 -11.40 25.82 45.55
CA THR A 757 -10.61 27.05 45.50
C THR A 757 -9.25 26.73 44.85
N ASP A 758 -8.98 27.33 43.69
CA ASP A 758 -7.64 27.70 43.21
C ASP A 758 -6.71 26.61 42.63
N ASP A 759 -7.09 25.88 41.57
CA ASP A 759 -6.16 24.96 40.88
C ASP A 759 -6.31 24.86 39.34
N GLU A 760 -7.03 25.80 38.70
CA GLU A 760 -7.25 25.80 37.24
C GLU A 760 -5.94 25.94 36.47
N ARG A 761 -5.71 25.03 35.52
CA ARG A 761 -4.53 25.05 34.65
C ARG A 761 -4.96 25.27 33.21
N THR A 762 -4.18 26.13 32.54
CA THR A 762 -4.31 26.35 31.11
C THR A 762 -3.05 25.84 30.43
N HIS A 763 -3.25 25.01 29.42
CA HIS A 763 -2.21 24.45 28.57
C HIS A 763 -2.22 25.20 27.24
N HIS A 764 -1.09 25.79 26.86
CA HIS A 764 -0.92 26.44 25.56
C HIS A 764 0.00 25.63 24.67
N TYR A 765 -0.34 25.57 23.40
CA TYR A 765 0.34 24.78 22.38
C TYR A 765 0.65 25.66 21.18
N HIS A 766 1.90 25.59 20.72
CA HIS A 766 2.41 26.37 19.59
C HIS A 766 3.08 25.43 18.60
N TYR A 767 2.75 25.64 17.33
CA TYR A 767 3.15 24.76 16.25
C TYR A 767 4.00 25.51 15.24
N ASP A 768 4.89 24.78 14.57
CA ASP A 768 5.57 25.30 13.39
C ASP A 768 4.64 25.31 12.17
N SER A 769 5.20 25.74 11.05
CA SER A 769 4.51 25.82 9.76
C SER A 769 4.20 24.45 9.13
N GLN A 770 4.61 23.35 9.79
CA GLN A 770 4.32 21.98 9.40
C GLN A 770 3.34 21.30 10.36
N HIS A 771 2.67 22.10 11.22
CA HIS A 771 1.72 21.62 12.21
C HIS A 771 2.34 20.67 13.26
N ARG A 772 3.65 20.78 13.52
CA ARG A 772 4.34 20.03 14.58
C ARG A 772 4.41 20.88 15.85
N LEU A 773 4.08 20.29 17.01
CA LEU A 773 4.13 21.01 18.30
C LEU A 773 5.59 21.33 18.66
N VAL A 774 6.00 22.60 18.58
CA VAL A 774 7.37 23.05 18.86
C VAL A 774 7.52 23.73 20.22
N PHE A 775 6.44 24.30 20.76
CA PHE A 775 6.45 24.91 22.07
C PHE A 775 5.15 24.65 22.84
N TYR A 776 5.29 24.33 24.13
CA TYR A 776 4.20 24.07 25.06
C TYR A 776 4.46 24.81 26.36
N THR A 777 3.43 25.43 26.93
CA THR A 777 3.49 25.99 28.29
C THR A 777 2.25 25.64 29.08
N ARG A 778 2.43 25.40 30.38
CA ARG A 778 1.32 25.20 31.33
C ARG A 778 1.35 26.29 32.38
N ILE A 779 0.26 27.04 32.45
CA ILE A 779 0.13 28.23 33.30
C ILE A 779 -0.89 27.95 34.41
N GLN A 780 -0.62 28.49 35.60
CA GLN A 780 -1.55 28.54 36.72
C GLN A 780 -1.46 29.93 37.36
N HIS A 781 -2.60 30.62 37.54
CA HIS A 781 -2.67 32.00 38.05
C HIS A 781 -1.78 33.01 37.29
N GLY A 782 -1.69 32.88 35.97
CA GLY A 782 -0.86 33.75 35.13
C GLY A 782 0.65 33.46 35.18
N GLU A 783 1.08 32.47 35.97
CA GLU A 783 2.48 32.09 36.14
C GLU A 783 2.80 30.75 35.43
N PRO A 784 3.90 30.65 34.66
CA PRO A 784 4.28 29.40 34.00
C PRO A 784 4.81 28.38 35.03
N LEU A 785 4.22 27.18 35.00
CA LEU A 785 4.67 26.04 35.80
C LEU A 785 5.69 25.19 35.07
N VAL A 786 5.48 25.00 33.76
CA VAL A 786 6.31 24.17 32.89
C VAL A 786 6.32 24.78 31.51
N GLU A 787 7.50 24.86 30.91
CA GLU A 787 7.68 25.12 29.49
C GLU A 787 8.38 23.93 28.84
N SER A 788 8.01 23.62 27.60
CA SER A 788 8.65 22.56 26.82
C SER A 788 8.86 23.01 25.38
N ARG A 789 10.06 22.74 24.84
CA ARG A 789 10.40 22.92 23.43
C ARG A 789 10.75 21.60 22.77
N TYR A 790 10.46 21.47 21.49
CA TYR A 790 10.63 20.22 20.74
C TYR A 790 11.42 20.45 19.45
N LEU A 791 12.34 19.53 19.18
CA LEU A 791 13.03 19.45 17.89
C LEU A 791 12.46 18.29 17.09
N TYR A 792 12.38 18.45 15.78
CA TYR A 792 11.98 17.41 14.85
C TYR A 792 13.04 17.26 13.77
N ASP A 793 13.11 16.07 13.19
CA ASP A 793 13.87 15.87 11.97
C ASP A 793 13.01 16.19 10.73
N PRO A 794 13.61 16.22 9.53
CA PRO A 794 12.90 16.49 8.29
C PRO A 794 11.75 15.52 7.96
N LEU A 795 11.74 14.33 8.56
CA LEU A 795 10.66 13.34 8.39
C LEU A 795 9.50 13.56 9.38
N GLY A 796 9.62 14.55 10.27
CA GLY A 796 8.61 14.87 11.28
C GLY A 796 8.72 14.04 12.56
N ARG A 797 9.81 13.29 12.74
CA ARG A 797 10.06 12.50 13.96
C ARG A 797 10.65 13.42 15.03
N ARG A 798 10.16 13.30 16.28
CA ARG A 798 10.65 14.14 17.38
C ARG A 798 12.07 13.72 17.75
N MET A 799 13.01 14.65 17.74
CA MET A 799 14.44 14.43 18.03
C MET A 799 14.82 14.86 19.44
N ALA A 800 14.18 15.90 19.96
CA ALA A 800 14.45 16.38 21.32
C ALA A 800 13.21 16.93 22.00
N LYS A 801 13.22 16.89 23.34
CA LYS A 801 12.32 17.61 24.23
C LYS A 801 13.16 18.31 25.30
N ARG A 802 12.98 19.62 25.44
CA ARG A 802 13.67 20.46 26.43
C ARG A 802 12.63 21.00 27.39
N VAL A 803 12.75 20.74 28.68
CA VAL A 803 11.72 21.10 29.69
C VAL A 803 12.30 22.02 30.75
N TRP A 804 11.66 23.18 30.93
CA TRP A 804 11.92 24.07 32.05
C TRP A 804 10.80 23.93 33.06
N ARG A 805 11.14 23.78 34.35
CA ARG A 805 10.15 23.56 35.41
C ARG A 805 10.26 24.68 36.44
N ARG A 806 9.13 25.07 37.01
CA ARG A 806 9.11 26.06 38.09
C ARG A 806 9.71 25.46 39.35
N GLU A 807 10.81 26.04 39.80
CA GLU A 807 11.57 25.62 40.97
C GLU A 807 11.91 26.83 41.86
N ARG A 808 12.28 26.56 43.12
CA ARG A 808 12.82 27.60 44.00
C ARG A 808 14.28 27.82 43.63
N ASP A 809 14.62 29.06 43.28
CA ASP A 809 16.02 29.43 43.10
C ASP A 809 16.75 29.56 44.45
N LEU A 810 18.06 29.80 44.40
CA LEU A 810 18.93 29.96 45.58
C LEU A 810 18.55 31.16 46.48
N THR A 811 17.68 32.06 46.01
CA THR A 811 17.17 33.21 46.75
C THR A 811 15.76 32.98 47.31
N GLY A 812 15.17 31.81 47.05
CA GLY A 812 13.82 31.43 47.47
C GLY A 812 12.70 31.89 46.52
N TRP A 813 13.04 32.54 45.40
CA TRP A 813 12.07 32.98 44.40
C TRP A 813 11.66 31.82 43.49
N MET A 814 10.37 31.75 43.17
CA MET A 814 9.81 30.73 42.29
C MET A 814 9.89 31.18 40.84
N SER A 815 10.77 30.56 40.04
CA SER A 815 10.93 30.84 38.61
C SER A 815 11.18 29.55 37.83
N LEU A 816 11.07 29.60 36.50
CA LEU A 816 11.49 28.47 35.66
C LEU A 816 12.99 28.21 35.83
N SER A 817 13.38 26.93 35.77
CA SER A 817 14.77 26.51 35.88
C SER A 817 15.67 27.26 34.90
N ARG A 818 16.95 27.46 35.26
CA ARG A 818 17.87 28.18 34.36
C ARG A 818 18.29 27.35 33.15
N LYS A 819 18.40 26.04 33.32
CA LYS A 819 18.73 25.07 32.27
C LYS A 819 17.53 24.12 32.07
N PRO A 820 17.24 23.72 30.82
CA PRO A 820 16.23 22.70 30.58
C PRO A 820 16.73 21.31 30.95
N GLU A 821 15.82 20.44 31.36
CA GLU A 821 15.98 18.99 31.25
C GLU A 821 15.87 18.60 29.77
N VAL A 822 16.90 17.98 29.20
CA VAL A 822 16.91 17.57 27.79
C VAL A 822 16.66 16.06 27.69
N THR A 823 15.77 15.69 26.78
CA THR A 823 15.55 14.30 26.37
C THR A 823 15.71 14.21 24.85
N TRP A 824 16.65 13.39 24.40
CA TRP A 824 16.88 13.07 23.01
C TRP A 824 16.17 11.79 22.61
N TYR A 825 15.79 11.70 21.34
CA TYR A 825 15.02 10.61 20.76
C TYR A 825 15.69 10.16 19.47
N GLY A 826 16.13 8.90 19.42
CA GLY A 826 16.76 8.28 18.25
C GLY A 826 15.85 7.27 17.59
N TRP A 827 15.87 7.26 16.26
CA TRP A 827 14.96 6.46 15.44
C TRP A 827 15.70 5.49 14.51
N ASP A 828 15.01 4.41 14.13
CA ASP A 828 15.38 3.50 13.04
C ASP A 828 14.15 3.35 12.14
N GLY A 829 14.15 4.02 10.98
CA GLY A 829 12.91 4.26 10.22
C GLY A 829 11.85 4.93 11.09
N ASP A 830 10.65 4.38 11.16
CA ASP A 830 9.55 4.95 11.96
C ASP A 830 9.56 4.56 13.46
N ARG A 831 10.56 3.80 13.91
CA ARG A 831 10.59 3.25 15.28
C ARG A 831 11.46 4.08 16.20
N LEU A 832 10.91 4.48 17.35
CA LEU A 832 11.69 5.14 18.41
C LEU A 832 12.55 4.11 19.13
N THR A 833 13.82 3.98 18.74
CA THR A 833 14.76 2.98 19.27
C THR A 833 15.54 3.49 20.47
N THR A 834 15.69 4.80 20.64
CA THR A 834 16.50 5.38 21.71
C THR A 834 15.78 6.54 22.38
N VAL A 835 15.78 6.58 23.72
CA VAL A 835 15.45 7.76 24.53
C VAL A 835 16.62 8.02 25.46
N GLN A 836 17.21 9.21 25.39
CA GLN A 836 18.39 9.56 26.17
C GLN A 836 18.15 10.85 26.96
N THR A 837 18.44 10.84 28.25
CA THR A 837 18.55 12.04 29.10
C THR A 837 20.02 12.28 29.44
N ASP A 838 20.31 13.25 30.31
CA ASP A 838 21.68 13.47 30.81
C ASP A 838 22.17 12.30 31.68
N THR A 839 21.27 11.56 32.34
CA THR A 839 21.63 10.51 33.31
C THR A 839 21.37 9.10 32.81
N THR A 840 20.38 8.89 31.95
CA THR A 840 19.94 7.57 31.51
C THR A 840 19.79 7.50 30.00
N ARG A 841 20.02 6.30 29.45
CA ARG A 841 19.70 5.95 28.07
C ARG A 841 18.89 4.68 28.04
N ILE A 842 17.81 4.73 27.29
CA ILE A 842 16.84 3.66 27.15
C ILE A 842 16.79 3.27 25.69
N GLN A 843 17.11 2.02 25.39
CA GLN A 843 17.07 1.48 24.04
C GLN A 843 16.00 0.42 23.92
N THR A 844 15.15 0.54 22.91
CA THR A 844 14.02 -0.36 22.67
C THR A 844 14.28 -1.15 21.38
N VAL A 845 14.31 -2.47 21.51
CA VAL A 845 14.34 -3.39 20.38
C VAL A 845 12.92 -3.82 20.07
N TYR A 846 12.49 -3.59 18.84
CA TYR A 846 11.19 -3.99 18.34
C TYR A 846 11.26 -5.32 17.61
N GLU A 847 10.14 -6.02 17.55
CA GLU A 847 9.99 -7.14 16.64
C GLU A 847 10.15 -6.67 15.17
N PRO A 848 10.88 -7.41 14.31
CA PRO A 848 11.02 -7.08 12.91
C PRO A 848 9.67 -6.86 12.22
N GLY A 849 9.59 -5.84 11.37
CA GLY A 849 8.34 -5.45 10.69
C GLY A 849 7.22 -4.92 11.59
N SER A 850 7.43 -4.72 12.89
CA SER A 850 6.37 -4.40 13.87
C SER A 850 6.69 -3.18 14.73
N PHE A 851 5.68 -2.64 15.42
CA PHE A 851 5.82 -1.62 16.49
C PHE A 851 5.74 -2.25 17.89
N THR A 852 5.67 -3.57 17.99
CA THR A 852 5.68 -4.30 19.26
C THR A 852 7.08 -4.26 19.88
N PRO A 853 7.27 -3.58 21.03
CA PRO A 853 8.54 -3.60 21.73
C PRO A 853 8.77 -4.98 22.33
N LEU A 854 9.96 -5.54 22.12
CA LEU A 854 10.37 -6.84 22.67
C LEU A 854 11.24 -6.67 23.90
N ILE A 855 12.26 -5.82 23.81
CA ILE A 855 13.23 -5.61 24.88
C ILE A 855 13.45 -4.12 25.06
N ARG A 856 13.49 -3.69 26.32
CA ARG A 856 13.89 -2.34 26.70
C ARG A 856 15.10 -2.46 27.62
N VAL A 857 16.22 -1.88 27.21
CA VAL A 857 17.48 -1.86 27.97
C VAL A 857 17.68 -0.45 28.50
N GLU A 858 17.86 -0.32 29.82
CA GLU A 858 18.15 0.94 30.48
C GLU A 858 19.60 0.94 31.00
N THR A 859 20.36 1.95 30.62
CA THR A 859 21.78 2.10 30.97
C THR A 859 22.00 3.49 31.58
N GLU A 860 22.69 3.57 32.71
CA GLU A 860 23.16 4.85 33.26
C GLU A 860 24.26 5.42 32.36
N ASN A 861 24.18 6.69 31.95
CA ASN A 861 25.13 7.28 31.01
C ASN A 861 26.58 7.28 31.54
N GLY A 862 26.77 7.48 32.85
CA GLY A 862 28.09 7.40 33.49
C GLY A 862 28.71 5.99 33.47
N GLU A 863 27.92 4.93 33.29
CA GLU A 863 28.41 3.56 33.06
C GLU A 863 28.79 3.33 31.59
N ARG A 864 28.17 4.08 30.65
CA ARG A 864 28.53 4.06 29.22
C ARG A 864 29.83 4.80 28.95
N GLU A 865 30.11 5.92 29.63
CA GLU A 865 31.41 6.61 29.55
C GLU A 865 32.57 5.68 29.95
N LYS A 866 32.33 4.74 30.86
CA LYS A 866 33.30 3.68 31.23
C LYS A 866 33.42 2.57 30.19
N ALA A 867 32.42 2.40 29.33
CA ALA A 867 32.36 1.38 28.27
C ALA A 867 32.84 1.87 26.90
N GLN A 868 32.98 3.19 26.71
CA GLN A 868 33.57 3.77 25.50
C GLN A 868 35.07 3.46 25.48
N ARG A 869 35.44 2.50 24.63
CA ARG A 869 36.82 2.06 24.48
C ARG A 869 37.48 2.86 23.37
N ARG A 870 38.70 3.35 23.61
CA ARG A 870 39.56 3.90 22.56
C ARG A 870 40.12 2.75 21.72
N SER A 871 40.17 2.94 20.40
CA SER A 871 40.89 2.03 19.52
C SER A 871 42.39 2.08 19.83
N LEU A 872 43.13 1.06 19.40
CA LEU A 872 44.58 1.01 19.50
C LEU A 872 45.22 2.20 18.77
N ALA A 873 44.63 2.62 17.64
CA ALA A 873 45.05 3.82 16.92
C ALA A 873 44.85 5.08 17.77
N GLU A 874 43.66 5.28 18.34
CA GLU A 874 43.34 6.43 19.18
C GLU A 874 44.23 6.50 20.43
N THR A 875 44.48 5.35 21.06
CA THR A 875 45.35 5.23 22.23
C THR A 875 46.77 5.67 21.89
N LEU A 876 47.33 5.17 20.78
CA LEU A 876 48.69 5.51 20.35
C LEU A 876 48.82 6.96 19.84
N GLN A 877 47.78 7.51 19.19
CA GLN A 877 47.75 8.91 18.75
C GLN A 877 47.76 9.90 19.92
N GLN A 878 47.19 9.49 21.05
CA GLN A 878 47.16 10.29 22.27
C GLN A 878 48.46 10.15 23.09
N GLU A 879 49.05 8.95 23.16
CA GLU A 879 50.31 8.70 23.87
C GLU A 879 51.55 9.22 23.13
N GLY A 880 51.50 9.35 21.81
CA GLY A 880 52.61 9.85 20.98
C GLY A 880 52.94 11.34 21.12
N SER A 881 52.29 12.06 22.05
CA SER A 881 52.49 13.49 22.26
C SER A 881 53.07 13.78 23.64
N GLU A 882 54.38 14.04 23.71
CA GLU A 882 55.01 14.56 24.94
C GLU A 882 54.48 15.96 25.33
N ASN A 883 53.73 16.64 24.44
CA ASN A 883 53.28 18.04 24.62
C ASN A 883 51.74 18.23 24.57
N GLY A 884 50.93 17.16 24.63
CA GLY A 884 49.46 17.27 24.69
C GLY A 884 48.74 17.70 23.41
N HIS A 885 49.43 17.76 22.27
CA HIS A 885 48.83 17.89 20.94
C HIS A 885 48.84 16.52 20.25
N GLY A 886 47.66 15.89 20.09
CA GLY A 886 47.55 14.54 19.51
C GLY A 886 48.19 14.42 18.12
N VAL A 887 48.84 13.29 17.86
CA VAL A 887 49.41 12.99 16.54
C VAL A 887 48.29 12.41 15.66
N VAL A 888 48.07 12.98 14.46
CA VAL A 888 47.09 12.43 13.51
C VAL A 888 47.77 11.39 12.64
N PHE A 889 47.33 10.13 12.72
CA PHE A 889 47.84 9.06 11.85
C PHE A 889 47.18 9.12 10.46
N PRO A 890 47.92 8.80 9.37
CA PRO A 890 47.31 8.57 8.06
C PRO A 890 46.29 7.44 8.10
N ALA A 891 45.23 7.53 7.29
CA ALA A 891 44.13 6.55 7.28
C ALA A 891 44.59 5.10 7.08
N GLU A 892 45.63 4.86 6.26
CA GLU A 892 46.21 3.53 6.05
C GLU A 892 46.84 2.95 7.32
N LEU A 893 47.45 3.80 8.16
CA LEU A 893 48.03 3.38 9.43
C LEU A 893 46.93 3.09 10.47
N VAL A 894 45.86 3.89 10.48
CA VAL A 894 44.68 3.64 11.33
C VAL A 894 44.07 2.28 10.98
N ARG A 895 43.83 2.01 9.69
CA ARG A 895 43.29 0.70 9.24
C ARG A 895 44.20 -0.48 9.56
N LEU A 896 45.52 -0.28 9.51
CA LEU A 896 46.47 -1.31 9.89
C LEU A 896 46.45 -1.56 11.41
N LEU A 897 46.38 -0.51 12.23
CA LEU A 897 46.29 -0.60 13.68
C LEU A 897 44.94 -1.19 14.14
N ASP A 898 43.84 -0.86 13.47
CA ASP A 898 42.52 -1.45 13.74
C ASP A 898 42.53 -2.95 13.44
N ARG A 899 43.07 -3.35 12.28
CA ARG A 899 43.26 -4.77 11.92
C ARG A 899 44.15 -5.49 12.94
N LEU A 900 45.22 -4.84 13.35
CA LEU A 900 46.15 -5.41 14.33
C LEU A 900 45.51 -5.56 15.71
N GLU A 901 44.68 -4.61 16.11
CA GLU A 901 43.89 -4.70 17.35
C GLU A 901 42.93 -5.89 17.30
N GLU A 902 42.20 -6.08 16.20
CA GLU A 902 41.33 -7.24 16.00
C GLU A 902 42.11 -8.57 16.08
N GLU A 903 43.26 -8.63 15.40
CA GLU A 903 44.14 -9.79 15.42
C GLU A 903 44.69 -10.12 16.82
N ILE A 904 45.06 -9.09 17.59
CA ILE A 904 45.53 -9.22 18.98
C ILE A 904 44.41 -9.73 19.88
N ARG A 905 43.21 -9.16 19.78
CA ARG A 905 42.05 -9.58 20.58
C ARG A 905 41.60 -11.00 20.26
N ALA A 906 41.77 -11.44 19.02
CA ALA A 906 41.49 -12.80 18.58
C ALA A 906 42.60 -13.81 18.94
N ASP A 907 43.70 -13.36 19.57
CA ASP A 907 44.92 -14.14 19.84
C ASP A 907 45.50 -14.81 18.58
N ARG A 908 45.39 -14.14 17.43
CA ARG A 908 45.72 -14.68 16.09
C ARG A 908 46.40 -13.62 15.21
N VAL A 909 47.53 -13.09 15.68
CA VAL A 909 48.32 -12.09 14.91
C VAL A 909 49.00 -12.71 13.70
N SER A 910 48.70 -12.16 12.52
CA SER A 910 49.17 -12.65 11.22
C SER A 910 50.68 -12.49 11.05
N SER A 911 51.29 -13.29 10.15
CA SER A 911 52.72 -13.20 9.86
C SER A 911 53.10 -11.85 9.24
N GLU A 912 52.19 -11.24 8.49
CA GLU A 912 52.34 -9.90 7.91
C GLU A 912 52.40 -8.82 9.00
N SER A 913 51.43 -8.84 9.93
CA SER A 913 51.40 -7.95 11.10
C SER A 913 52.64 -8.11 11.99
N ARG A 914 53.12 -9.34 12.21
CA ARG A 914 54.35 -9.59 12.98
C ARG A 914 55.60 -9.04 12.28
N ALA A 915 55.68 -9.19 10.96
CA ALA A 915 56.80 -8.67 10.18
C ALA A 915 56.82 -7.13 10.17
N TRP A 916 55.64 -6.51 10.05
CA TRP A 916 55.49 -5.06 10.15
C TRP A 916 55.89 -4.54 11.54
N LEU A 917 55.41 -5.18 12.61
CA LEU A 917 55.81 -4.83 13.98
C LEU A 917 57.32 -4.94 14.20
N ALA A 918 57.94 -6.00 13.67
CA ALA A 918 59.39 -6.18 13.75
C ALA A 918 60.16 -5.10 12.98
N GLN A 919 59.66 -4.62 11.83
CA GLN A 919 60.24 -3.48 11.11
C GLN A 919 60.12 -2.18 11.90
N CYS A 920 59.04 -2.02 12.66
CA CYS A 920 58.83 -0.89 13.57
C CYS A 920 59.55 -1.03 14.92
N GLY A 921 60.22 -2.15 15.19
CA GLY A 921 60.91 -2.41 16.46
C GLY A 921 59.97 -2.70 17.65
N LEU A 922 58.72 -3.11 17.38
CA LEU A 922 57.69 -3.39 18.38
C LEU A 922 57.38 -4.90 18.46
N THR A 923 56.86 -5.35 19.60
CA THR A 923 56.34 -6.73 19.78
C THR A 923 54.83 -6.75 19.95
N VAL A 924 54.22 -7.90 19.66
CA VAL A 924 52.77 -8.12 19.86
C VAL A 924 52.38 -7.89 21.32
N GLU A 925 53.20 -8.31 22.28
CA GLU A 925 52.94 -8.13 23.72
C GLU A 925 53.06 -6.67 24.18
N GLN A 926 53.80 -5.82 23.44
CA GLN A 926 53.86 -4.39 23.71
C GLN A 926 52.58 -3.70 23.24
N LEU A 927 52.08 -4.04 22.05
CA LEU A 927 50.81 -3.47 21.57
C LEU A 927 49.59 -4.06 22.27
N ALA A 928 49.60 -5.34 22.64
CA ALA A 928 48.52 -5.94 23.43
C ALA A 928 48.33 -5.27 24.79
N ARG A 929 49.36 -4.62 25.34
CA ARG A 929 49.25 -3.80 26.56
C ARG A 929 48.59 -2.44 26.34
N GLN A 930 48.56 -1.96 25.10
CA GLN A 930 47.93 -0.71 24.68
C GLN A 930 46.48 -0.91 24.20
N VAL A 931 46.04 -2.16 24.09
CA VAL A 931 44.67 -2.55 23.78
C VAL A 931 43.85 -2.47 25.08
N GLU A 932 42.99 -1.46 25.21
CA GLU A 932 42.20 -1.23 26.44
C GLU A 932 41.33 -2.45 26.83
N PRO A 933 41.25 -2.88 28.09
CA PRO A 933 40.45 -4.06 28.45
C PRO A 933 38.95 -3.86 28.19
N GLU A 934 38.22 -4.93 27.90
CA GLU A 934 36.76 -4.87 27.78
C GLU A 934 36.12 -4.59 29.14
N TYR A 935 35.43 -3.44 29.23
CA TYR A 935 34.62 -3.12 30.39
C TYR A 935 33.33 -3.94 30.37
N THR A 936 33.13 -4.77 31.39
CA THR A 936 31.86 -5.50 31.60
C THR A 936 31.02 -4.73 32.62
N PRO A 937 29.94 -4.05 32.22
CA PRO A 937 29.11 -3.28 33.15
C PRO A 937 28.40 -4.18 34.15
N ALA A 938 28.17 -3.66 35.36
CA ALA A 938 27.37 -4.34 36.37
C ALA A 938 25.89 -4.32 35.95
N ARG A 939 25.30 -5.49 35.69
CA ARG A 939 23.90 -5.61 35.29
C ARG A 939 22.97 -5.36 36.49
N LYS A 940 21.94 -4.53 36.28
CA LYS A 940 20.79 -4.37 37.20
C LYS A 940 19.56 -5.02 36.61
#